data_AF-A0A4Z1DW32-F1
#
_entry.id   AF-A0A4Z1DW32-F1
#
_cell.length_a   1.000
_cell.length_b   1.000
_cell.length_c   1.000
_cell.angle_alpha   90.00
_cell.angle_beta   90.00
_cell.angle_gamma   90.00
#
_symmetry.space_group_name_H-M   'P 1'
#
loop_
_entity.id
_entity.type
_entity.pdbx_description
1 polymer ?
#
loop_
_entity_poly.entity_id
_entity_poly.type
_entity_poly.pdbx_seq_one_letter_code
_entity_poly.pdbx_strand_id
1 'polypeptide(L)'
;MKDNNKLMISEVAPEDYQEVIGLFNKNQVYQFSNKIPLTPLDLDLTMKIKEVTNLFLLKENNKLIGTIGFFKFITHGCLNQDSSFSGYLLIDSENRSGQAITYLYKTILETMTHLGFANLYTEISKYNKPSLALSKLNGFTEYHGTYEDMLHYRSLRSNLPKIMNTFRISDYHGKDYDLSTFRILEELEDTQKKETRIRTTISEEEIIYKVQDNANLPYSLKLDLFQIEIVEIDGHHILQVKFLSDEVKKVRVKLGKFRFSTLTKENSSIRLKKDNKSRVQAVVVTTNGNIDVQLERTDIDVSPDNVPLSQTFQGYDLSVSSEGNLIFSKQGRKIFEDSFLLFSRPSEAHILVKEEKDKIIITLLYKGASIQKNIAIVSNEKVICSYDFNRKAQRLFPNLIKQGFKIHCQEYLIKDGENYLPYKPGSYPVEHDDFVRAEDFKNKIFNYYVPDERKKVQYTPIGKASNQMQFRPLSLLEKDDLNNLTYQFSISHVCFEKDSLGLKYNLHEDPIYKMTTNDLLKQIYDIRIEEEHNYGLKRSIANRKKYSTNNLILSCNQIVIPDRNFLADSDLHSISFDYKVQGEIEQVRSIGRMTYENKSYVLENRQSLLVYDIKQDRYLRFEAEDGIFYSYKENNKLKIRCIFTTKSSHTSNVSITEYRKSEKNEYNL
;
A
#
# COMPACT_ATOMS: atom_id res chain seq x y z
N MET A 1 29.23 -37.68 -13.08
CA MET A 1 28.31 -37.22 -14.14
C MET A 1 28.20 -35.71 -14.00
N LYS A 2 28.42 -34.95 -15.09
CA LYS A 2 28.28 -33.49 -15.11
C LYS A 2 26.79 -33.19 -15.31
N ASP A 3 26.08 -32.76 -14.27
CA ASP A 3 24.69 -32.34 -14.40
C ASP A 3 24.62 -31.02 -15.16
N ASN A 4 24.03 -31.08 -16.35
CA ASN A 4 23.96 -30.03 -17.34
C ASN A 4 22.65 -29.21 -17.19
N ASN A 5 22.16 -28.98 -15.96
CA ASN A 5 21.00 -28.11 -15.72
C ASN A 5 21.45 -26.65 -15.75
N LYS A 6 21.42 -26.05 -16.94
CA LYS A 6 21.74 -24.63 -17.10
C LYS A 6 20.48 -23.80 -16.81
N LEU A 7 20.30 -23.42 -15.54
CA LEU A 7 19.35 -22.38 -15.18
C LEU A 7 19.73 -21.08 -15.89
N MET A 8 18.74 -20.38 -16.43
CA MET A 8 18.90 -19.13 -17.15
C MET A 8 17.81 -18.16 -16.74
N ILE A 9 18.14 -16.87 -16.70
CA ILE A 9 17.17 -15.79 -16.57
C ILE A 9 17.16 -14.99 -17.87
N SER A 10 15.97 -14.72 -18.38
CA SER A 10 15.74 -13.78 -19.47
C SER A 10 14.66 -12.78 -19.06
N GLU A 11 14.61 -11.64 -19.72
CA GLU A 11 13.49 -10.70 -19.58
C GLU A 11 12.36 -11.11 -20.53
N VAL A 12 11.11 -10.83 -20.13
CA VAL A 12 9.94 -11.12 -20.95
C VAL A 12 9.93 -10.27 -22.22
N ALA A 13 9.53 -10.85 -23.34
CA ALA A 13 9.12 -10.15 -24.54
C ALA A 13 7.64 -10.44 -24.87
N PRO A 14 6.97 -9.64 -25.72
CA PRO A 14 5.58 -9.89 -26.10
C PRO A 14 5.31 -11.31 -26.62
N GLU A 15 6.31 -11.94 -27.25
CA GLU A 15 6.22 -13.32 -27.76
C GLU A 15 6.15 -14.36 -26.63
N ASP A 16 6.69 -14.06 -25.44
CA ASP A 16 6.67 -14.94 -24.28
C ASP A 16 5.32 -14.92 -23.53
N TYR A 17 4.42 -13.95 -23.81
CA TYR A 17 3.20 -13.75 -23.00
C TYR A 17 2.32 -14.99 -22.91
N GLN A 18 2.21 -15.76 -24.00
CA GLN A 18 1.44 -17.00 -24.00
C GLN A 18 2.03 -18.05 -23.04
N GLU A 19 3.37 -18.18 -23.00
CA GLU A 19 4.06 -19.12 -22.12
C GLU A 19 3.93 -18.70 -20.64
N VAL A 20 4.08 -17.39 -20.37
CA VAL A 20 3.91 -16.80 -19.03
C VAL A 20 2.50 -17.01 -18.49
N ILE A 21 1.48 -16.73 -19.30
CA ILE A 21 0.08 -16.98 -18.93
C ILE A 21 -0.19 -18.47 -18.74
N GLY A 22 0.42 -19.32 -19.56
CA GLY A 22 0.39 -20.77 -19.38
C GLY A 22 0.90 -21.20 -18.00
N LEU A 23 2.01 -20.61 -17.54
CA LEU A 23 2.58 -20.89 -16.21
C LEU A 23 1.62 -20.48 -15.07
N PHE A 24 1.03 -19.29 -15.12
CA PHE A 24 0.08 -18.81 -14.11
C PHE A 24 -1.19 -19.66 -14.07
N ASN A 25 -1.79 -19.92 -15.23
CA ASN A 25 -3.01 -20.73 -15.34
C ASN A 25 -2.77 -22.19 -14.89
N LYS A 26 -1.62 -22.80 -15.25
CA LYS A 26 -1.22 -24.14 -14.80
C LYS A 26 -1.17 -24.23 -13.28
N ASN A 27 -0.53 -23.26 -12.64
CA ASN A 27 -0.33 -23.27 -11.19
C ASN A 27 -1.52 -22.71 -10.39
N GLN A 28 -2.55 -22.17 -11.08
CA GLN A 28 -3.71 -21.52 -10.47
C GLN A 28 -3.36 -20.42 -9.45
N VAL A 29 -2.28 -19.68 -9.71
CA VAL A 29 -1.84 -18.54 -8.88
C VAL A 29 -2.23 -17.24 -9.57
N TYR A 30 -2.55 -16.21 -8.78
CA TYR A 30 -2.93 -14.88 -9.26
C TYR A 30 -4.14 -14.92 -10.22
N GLN A 31 -5.15 -15.72 -9.87
CA GLN A 31 -6.34 -15.93 -10.69
C GLN A 31 -7.49 -15.03 -10.24
N PHE A 32 -8.31 -14.63 -11.21
CA PHE A 32 -9.56 -13.96 -10.90
C PHE A 32 -10.52 -14.88 -10.15
N SER A 33 -11.32 -14.32 -9.25
CA SER A 33 -12.28 -15.04 -8.41
C SER A 33 -13.37 -15.76 -9.23
N ASN A 34 -13.65 -15.30 -10.45
CA ASN A 34 -14.57 -15.95 -11.38
C ASN A 34 -14.01 -17.21 -12.08
N LYS A 35 -12.74 -17.58 -11.82
CA LYS A 35 -12.04 -18.76 -12.37
C LYS A 35 -11.92 -18.79 -13.89
N ILE A 36 -12.24 -17.70 -14.59
CA ILE A 36 -11.96 -17.59 -16.02
C ILE A 36 -10.42 -17.53 -16.17
N PRO A 37 -9.79 -18.30 -17.07
CA PRO A 37 -8.34 -18.26 -17.24
C PRO A 37 -7.83 -16.88 -17.65
N LEU A 38 -6.57 -16.58 -17.32
CA LEU A 38 -5.89 -15.38 -17.81
C LEU A 38 -5.63 -15.49 -19.32
N THR A 39 -5.61 -14.35 -20.00
CA THR A 39 -5.26 -14.25 -21.44
C THR A 39 -4.01 -13.41 -21.66
N PRO A 40 -3.31 -13.52 -22.81
CA PRO A 40 -2.20 -12.64 -23.14
C PRO A 40 -2.58 -11.14 -23.18
N LEU A 41 -3.83 -10.83 -23.54
CA LEU A 41 -4.35 -9.46 -23.52
C LEU A 41 -4.47 -8.92 -22.08
N ASP A 42 -4.87 -9.75 -21.13
CA ASP A 42 -4.90 -9.39 -19.71
C ASP A 42 -3.49 -9.11 -19.20
N LEU A 43 -2.50 -9.93 -19.58
CA LEU A 43 -1.09 -9.69 -19.23
C LEU A 43 -0.56 -8.40 -19.86
N ASP A 44 -0.76 -8.18 -21.16
CA ASP A 44 -0.30 -6.96 -21.85
C ASP A 44 -0.83 -5.69 -21.16
N LEU A 45 -2.14 -5.68 -20.88
CA LEU A 45 -2.75 -4.55 -20.20
C LEU A 45 -2.25 -4.41 -18.76
N THR A 46 -2.07 -5.53 -18.05
CA THR A 46 -1.50 -5.54 -16.69
C THR A 46 -0.09 -4.97 -16.66
N MET A 47 0.78 -5.36 -17.61
CA MET A 47 2.15 -4.86 -17.74
C MET A 47 2.16 -3.33 -17.85
N LYS A 48 1.24 -2.77 -18.65
CA LYS A 48 1.10 -1.32 -18.84
C LYS A 48 0.49 -0.63 -17.62
N ILE A 49 -0.61 -1.16 -17.07
CA ILE A 49 -1.31 -0.56 -15.92
C ILE A 49 -0.46 -0.57 -14.66
N LYS A 50 0.31 -1.64 -14.44
CA LYS A 50 1.21 -1.71 -13.29
C LYS A 50 2.50 -0.94 -13.47
N GLU A 51 2.78 -0.43 -14.67
CA GLU A 51 4.12 0.07 -15.02
C GLU A 51 5.18 -0.95 -14.64
N VAL A 52 5.04 -2.17 -15.19
CA VAL A 52 6.02 -3.23 -14.99
C VAL A 52 7.33 -2.76 -15.60
N THR A 53 8.35 -2.58 -14.74
CA THR A 53 9.68 -2.18 -15.17
C THR A 53 10.40 -3.36 -15.79
N ASN A 54 10.26 -4.54 -15.18
CA ASN A 54 10.89 -5.78 -15.60
C ASN A 54 10.03 -6.97 -15.18
N LEU A 55 9.91 -7.97 -16.05
CA LEU A 55 9.36 -9.28 -15.71
C LEU A 55 10.38 -10.31 -16.17
N PHE A 56 10.97 -11.02 -15.22
CA PHE A 56 12.01 -12.01 -15.48
C PHE A 56 11.41 -13.39 -15.58
N LEU A 57 11.99 -14.19 -16.47
CA LEU A 57 11.65 -15.57 -16.75
C LEU A 57 12.79 -16.46 -16.28
N LEU A 58 12.51 -17.39 -15.39
CA LEU A 58 13.43 -18.44 -14.99
C LEU A 58 13.22 -19.66 -15.90
N LYS A 59 14.24 -20.00 -16.69
CA LYS A 59 14.21 -21.13 -17.61
C LYS A 59 15.20 -22.21 -17.17
N GLU A 60 14.77 -23.47 -17.22
CA GLU A 60 15.62 -24.64 -17.04
C GLU A 60 15.58 -25.44 -18.34
N ASN A 61 16.75 -25.65 -18.97
CA ASN A 61 16.84 -26.32 -20.27
C ASN A 61 15.90 -25.68 -21.33
N ASN A 62 15.85 -24.35 -21.36
CA ASN A 62 14.98 -23.50 -22.20
C ASN A 62 13.47 -23.59 -21.95
N LYS A 63 13.00 -24.38 -20.98
CA LYS A 63 11.59 -24.39 -20.57
C LYS A 63 11.35 -23.36 -19.48
N LEU A 64 10.30 -22.54 -19.58
CA LEU A 64 9.88 -21.66 -18.49
C LEU A 64 9.44 -22.47 -17.27
N ILE A 65 10.11 -22.25 -16.14
CA ILE A 65 9.82 -22.90 -14.85
C ILE A 65 9.50 -21.90 -13.74
N GLY A 66 9.65 -20.60 -13.99
CA GLY A 66 9.31 -19.58 -12.99
C GLY A 66 9.36 -18.16 -13.54
N THR A 67 8.83 -17.23 -12.76
CA THR A 67 8.84 -15.80 -13.09
C THR A 67 8.84 -14.95 -11.83
N ILE A 68 9.27 -13.69 -11.97
CA ILE A 68 9.15 -12.64 -10.97
C ILE A 68 9.02 -11.30 -11.69
N GLY A 69 8.14 -10.43 -11.22
CA GLY A 69 7.91 -9.12 -11.80
C GLY A 69 8.20 -7.98 -10.83
N PHE A 70 8.59 -6.86 -11.41
CA PHE A 70 8.87 -5.59 -10.74
C PHE A 70 8.00 -4.51 -11.36
N PHE A 71 7.22 -3.81 -10.54
CA PHE A 71 6.24 -2.83 -11.02
C PHE A 71 6.14 -1.61 -10.11
N LYS A 72 5.72 -0.49 -10.68
CA LYS A 72 5.58 0.77 -9.94
C LYS A 72 4.22 0.99 -9.31
N PHE A 73 3.21 0.29 -9.79
CA PHE A 73 1.82 0.55 -9.43
C PHE A 73 1.15 -0.73 -8.93
N ILE A 74 0.58 -0.65 -7.73
CA ILE A 74 -0.34 -1.62 -7.15
C ILE A 74 -1.70 -0.96 -6.96
N THR A 75 -2.71 -1.77 -6.69
CA THR A 75 -4.05 -1.29 -6.33
C THR A 75 -3.94 -0.17 -5.31
N HIS A 76 -3.12 -0.35 -4.29
CA HIS A 76 -2.99 0.50 -3.12
C HIS A 76 -2.23 1.81 -3.30
N GLY A 77 -1.52 2.01 -4.41
CA GLY A 77 -0.70 3.20 -4.64
C GLY A 77 0.39 3.02 -5.69
N CYS A 78 1.12 4.11 -5.95
CA CYS A 78 2.25 4.14 -6.88
C CYS A 78 3.53 4.49 -6.14
N LEU A 79 4.63 3.84 -6.50
CA LEU A 79 5.96 4.17 -6.03
C LEU A 79 6.62 5.24 -6.92
N ASN A 80 7.59 5.93 -6.34
CA ASN A 80 8.49 6.79 -7.10
C ASN A 80 9.37 5.98 -8.06
N GLN A 81 10.04 6.68 -8.98
CA GLN A 81 10.88 6.05 -10.01
C GLN A 81 12.06 5.24 -9.43
N ASP A 82 12.53 5.59 -8.23
CA ASP A 82 13.69 4.96 -7.59
C ASP A 82 13.32 3.72 -6.76
N SER A 83 12.03 3.39 -6.64
CA SER A 83 11.54 2.25 -5.86
C SER A 83 10.67 1.32 -6.70
N SER A 84 10.62 0.03 -6.38
CA SER A 84 9.79 -0.93 -7.12
C SER A 84 9.10 -1.93 -6.21
N PHE A 85 7.89 -2.35 -6.56
CA PHE A 85 7.25 -3.50 -5.93
C PHE A 85 7.72 -4.77 -6.61
N SER A 86 8.12 -5.74 -5.81
CA SER A 86 8.39 -7.11 -6.22
C SER A 86 7.14 -7.95 -6.00
N GLY A 87 6.69 -8.62 -7.07
CA GLY A 87 5.54 -9.51 -7.05
C GLY A 87 5.65 -10.55 -8.17
N TYR A 88 4.55 -11.24 -8.46
CA TYR A 88 4.51 -12.32 -9.45
C TYR A 88 5.56 -13.42 -9.27
N LEU A 89 6.09 -13.58 -8.05
CA LEU A 89 7.08 -14.60 -7.76
C LEU A 89 6.40 -15.98 -7.81
N LEU A 90 6.64 -16.70 -8.88
CA LEU A 90 6.11 -18.03 -9.12
C LEU A 90 7.23 -18.94 -9.61
N ILE A 91 7.40 -20.09 -8.97
CA ILE A 91 8.18 -21.21 -9.49
C ILE A 91 7.21 -22.38 -9.63
N ASP A 92 7.19 -22.98 -10.81
CA ASP A 92 6.38 -24.15 -11.13
C ASP A 92 6.58 -25.21 -10.06
N SER A 93 5.48 -25.70 -9.50
CA SER A 93 5.51 -26.65 -8.39
C SER A 93 6.35 -27.91 -8.67
N GLU A 94 6.42 -28.33 -9.93
CA GLU A 94 7.22 -29.48 -10.40
C GLU A 94 8.73 -29.21 -10.43
N ASN A 95 9.15 -27.93 -10.43
CA ASN A 95 10.54 -27.49 -10.58
C ASN A 95 11.04 -26.70 -9.36
N ARG A 96 10.32 -26.75 -8.23
CA ARG A 96 10.74 -26.07 -6.98
C ARG A 96 11.94 -26.77 -6.35
N SER A 97 13.14 -26.30 -6.69
CA SER A 97 14.40 -26.72 -6.06
C SER A 97 15.05 -25.56 -5.28
N GLY A 98 15.82 -25.88 -4.23
CA GLY A 98 16.59 -24.88 -3.49
C GLY A 98 17.60 -24.13 -4.36
N GLN A 99 18.14 -24.80 -5.38
CA GLN A 99 19.06 -24.21 -6.37
C GLN A 99 18.35 -23.16 -7.24
N ALA A 100 17.16 -23.48 -7.78
CA ALA A 100 16.39 -22.54 -8.59
C ALA A 100 16.00 -21.28 -7.80
N ILE A 101 15.58 -21.46 -6.55
CA ILE A 101 15.23 -20.36 -5.64
C ILE A 101 16.44 -19.48 -5.35
N THR A 102 17.58 -20.08 -4.98
CA THR A 102 18.80 -19.34 -4.65
C THR A 102 19.36 -18.58 -5.86
N TYR A 103 19.36 -19.23 -7.04
CA TYR A 103 19.79 -18.62 -8.29
C TYR A 103 18.91 -17.41 -8.64
N LEU A 104 17.59 -17.58 -8.60
CA LEU A 104 16.63 -16.53 -8.89
C LEU A 104 16.87 -15.31 -7.99
N TYR A 105 17.00 -15.52 -6.68
CA TYR A 105 17.20 -14.42 -5.73
C TYR A 105 18.51 -13.68 -5.90
N LYS A 106 19.62 -14.40 -6.10
CA LYS A 106 20.93 -13.78 -6.36
C LYS A 106 20.85 -12.88 -7.60
N THR A 107 20.34 -13.42 -8.71
CA THR A 107 20.26 -12.68 -9.97
C THR A 107 19.30 -11.51 -9.90
N ILE A 108 18.15 -11.64 -9.20
CA ILE A 108 17.24 -10.52 -8.95
C ILE A 108 17.99 -9.39 -8.25
N LEU A 109 18.66 -9.70 -7.15
CA LEU A 109 19.27 -8.69 -6.30
C LEU A 109 20.39 -7.93 -7.04
N GLU A 110 21.23 -8.65 -7.78
CA GLU A 110 22.25 -8.07 -8.67
C GLU A 110 21.60 -7.20 -9.76
N THR A 111 20.55 -7.69 -10.41
CA THR A 111 19.87 -6.97 -11.49
C THR A 111 19.19 -5.71 -11.00
N MET A 112 18.48 -5.77 -9.86
CA MET A 112 17.81 -4.60 -9.27
C MET A 112 18.79 -3.52 -8.86
N THR A 113 19.96 -3.93 -8.33
CA THR A 113 21.05 -3.02 -8.02
C THR A 113 21.58 -2.34 -9.28
N HIS A 114 21.83 -3.10 -10.37
CA HIS A 114 22.27 -2.54 -11.65
C HIS A 114 21.25 -1.59 -12.30
N LEU A 115 19.94 -1.86 -12.14
CA LEU A 115 18.87 -0.98 -12.62
C LEU A 115 18.73 0.32 -11.81
N GLY A 116 19.44 0.44 -10.69
CA GLY A 116 19.49 1.65 -9.88
C GLY A 116 18.32 1.83 -8.92
N PHE A 117 17.56 0.76 -8.63
CA PHE A 117 16.53 0.83 -7.58
C PHE A 117 17.18 0.97 -6.21
N ALA A 118 16.58 1.80 -5.36
CA ALA A 118 17.03 2.02 -3.99
C ALA A 118 16.20 1.20 -3.00
N ASN A 119 14.88 1.24 -3.12
CA ASN A 119 13.98 0.47 -2.27
C ASN A 119 13.22 -0.58 -3.08
N LEU A 120 13.12 -1.78 -2.54
CA LEU A 120 12.16 -2.76 -3.00
C LEU A 120 11.05 -2.91 -1.96
N TYR A 121 9.82 -3.00 -2.44
CA TYR A 121 8.66 -3.29 -1.61
C TYR A 121 8.05 -4.62 -2.05
N THR A 122 7.33 -5.29 -1.18
CA THR A 122 6.51 -6.45 -1.56
C THR A 122 5.31 -6.53 -0.64
N GLU A 123 4.26 -7.20 -1.09
CA GLU A 123 3.06 -7.45 -0.31
C GLU A 123 2.89 -8.96 -0.18
N ILE A 124 2.90 -9.47 1.05
CA ILE A 124 2.76 -10.90 1.31
C ILE A 124 1.67 -11.12 2.35
N SER A 125 0.73 -12.01 2.04
CA SER A 125 -0.31 -12.42 2.98
C SER A 125 0.32 -12.96 4.27
N LYS A 126 -0.18 -12.53 5.43
CA LYS A 126 0.28 -13.04 6.73
C LYS A 126 0.11 -14.56 6.88
N TYR A 127 -0.74 -15.17 6.05
CA TYR A 127 -0.98 -16.61 6.05
C TYR A 127 0.02 -17.38 5.17
N ASN A 128 0.74 -16.72 4.26
CA ASN A 128 1.76 -17.33 3.41
C ASN A 128 3.13 -17.34 4.12
N LYS A 129 3.23 -18.17 5.17
CA LYS A 129 4.47 -18.34 5.95
C LYS A 129 5.70 -18.70 5.10
N PRO A 130 5.61 -19.58 4.08
CA PRO A 130 6.75 -19.89 3.21
C PRO A 130 7.28 -18.66 2.45
N SER A 131 6.40 -17.88 1.82
CA SER A 131 6.83 -16.67 1.10
C SER A 131 7.39 -15.60 2.05
N LEU A 132 6.83 -15.45 3.26
CA LEU A 132 7.38 -14.56 4.28
C LEU A 132 8.77 -14.99 4.75
N ALA A 133 9.02 -16.29 4.90
CA ALA A 133 10.34 -16.80 5.29
C ALA A 133 11.37 -16.59 4.17
N LEU A 134 10.95 -16.81 2.93
CA LEU A 134 11.82 -16.62 1.76
C LEU A 134 12.10 -15.13 1.49
N SER A 135 11.13 -14.23 1.66
CA SER A 135 11.34 -12.80 1.43
C SER A 135 12.36 -12.20 2.41
N LYS A 136 12.40 -12.69 3.66
CA LYS A 136 13.42 -12.30 4.64
C LYS A 136 14.85 -12.56 4.17
N LEU A 137 15.08 -13.57 3.32
CA LEU A 137 16.41 -13.82 2.74
C LEU A 137 16.88 -12.67 1.83
N ASN A 138 15.97 -11.89 1.26
CA ASN A 138 16.28 -10.69 0.46
C ASN A 138 16.11 -9.40 1.28
N GLY A 139 16.17 -9.50 2.60
CA GLY A 139 16.11 -8.34 3.48
C GLY A 139 14.76 -7.65 3.52
N PHE A 140 13.66 -8.32 3.15
CA PHE A 140 12.32 -7.77 3.34
C PHE A 140 11.90 -7.86 4.81
N THR A 141 11.59 -6.72 5.40
CA THR A 141 11.18 -6.58 6.80
C THR A 141 9.95 -5.68 6.93
N GLU A 142 9.24 -5.81 8.05
CA GLU A 142 8.20 -4.84 8.43
C GLU A 142 8.88 -3.52 8.81
N TYR A 143 8.29 -2.40 8.41
CA TYR A 143 8.80 -1.05 8.62
C TYR A 143 7.68 -0.14 9.16
N HIS A 144 7.98 1.10 9.51
CA HIS A 144 7.03 2.03 10.13
C HIS A 144 5.79 2.31 9.29
N GLY A 145 5.89 2.18 7.96
CA GLY A 145 4.77 2.30 7.02
C GLY A 145 4.04 0.98 6.72
N THR A 146 4.42 -0.13 7.36
CA THR A 146 3.78 -1.43 7.14
C THR A 146 2.31 -1.39 7.57
N TYR A 147 1.44 -1.70 6.61
CA TYR A 147 0.03 -1.94 6.82
C TYR A 147 -0.35 -3.39 6.54
N GLU A 148 -1.49 -3.82 7.08
CA GLU A 148 -2.28 -4.97 6.64
C GLU A 148 -3.48 -4.46 5.84
N ASP A 149 -3.69 -4.95 4.63
CA ASP A 149 -4.82 -4.56 3.77
C ASP A 149 -6.06 -5.44 3.99
N MET A 150 -7.11 -5.20 3.19
CA MET A 150 -8.37 -5.98 3.26
C MET A 150 -8.20 -7.46 2.91
N LEU A 151 -7.09 -7.83 2.27
CA LEU A 151 -6.75 -9.18 1.82
C LEU A 151 -5.71 -9.85 2.74
N HIS A 152 -5.39 -9.21 3.87
CA HIS A 152 -4.38 -9.65 4.83
C HIS A 152 -2.93 -9.66 4.31
N TYR A 153 -2.65 -8.92 3.23
CA TYR A 153 -1.30 -8.69 2.76
C TYR A 153 -0.61 -7.62 3.61
N ARG A 154 0.65 -7.89 3.95
CA ARG A 154 1.52 -6.97 4.67
C ARG A 154 2.54 -6.36 3.73
N SER A 155 2.64 -5.04 3.74
CA SER A 155 3.68 -4.33 3.00
C SER A 155 5.02 -4.48 3.72
N LEU A 156 6.02 -5.04 3.02
CA LEU A 156 7.39 -5.19 3.50
C LEU A 156 8.33 -4.35 2.64
N ARG A 157 9.45 -3.93 3.21
CA ARG A 157 10.49 -3.15 2.52
C ARG A 157 11.83 -3.86 2.60
N SER A 158 12.61 -3.79 1.53
CA SER A 158 14.02 -4.16 1.49
C SER A 158 14.88 -2.97 1.09
N ASN A 159 15.87 -2.69 1.95
CA ASN A 159 16.90 -1.68 1.76
C ASN A 159 18.18 -2.25 1.11
N LEU A 160 18.18 -3.54 0.73
CA LEU A 160 19.38 -4.18 0.18
C LEU A 160 19.97 -3.51 -1.06
N PRO A 161 19.16 -3.04 -2.04
CA PRO A 161 19.73 -2.38 -3.21
C PRO A 161 20.53 -1.10 -2.86
N LYS A 162 20.09 -0.31 -1.86
CA LYS A 162 20.87 0.83 -1.33
C LYS A 162 22.22 0.37 -0.79
N ILE A 163 22.21 -0.67 0.04
CA ILE A 163 23.42 -1.21 0.66
C ILE A 163 24.38 -1.71 -0.41
N MET A 164 23.90 -2.46 -1.40
CA MET A 164 24.73 -2.99 -2.48
C MET A 164 25.29 -1.89 -3.39
N ASN A 165 24.53 -0.83 -3.66
CA ASN A 165 25.03 0.32 -4.42
C ASN A 165 26.08 1.15 -3.65
N THR A 166 26.20 0.96 -2.34
CA THR A 166 27.22 1.61 -1.49
C THR A 166 28.61 1.06 -1.79
N PHE A 167 28.68 -0.24 -2.07
CA PHE A 167 29.90 -0.92 -2.47
C PHE A 167 30.02 -0.88 -3.99
N ARG A 168 31.06 -0.21 -4.47
CA ARG A 168 31.68 -0.67 -5.72
C ARG A 168 32.88 -1.50 -5.29
N ILE A 169 32.99 -2.69 -5.88
CA ILE A 169 33.99 -3.71 -5.59
C ILE A 169 35.35 -3.07 -5.29
N SER A 170 35.74 -3.19 -4.03
CA SER A 170 37.02 -2.77 -3.48
C SER A 170 38.07 -3.85 -3.73
N ASP A 171 39.29 -3.49 -4.11
CA ASP A 171 40.43 -4.43 -4.18
C ASP A 171 40.98 -4.81 -2.79
N TYR A 172 40.23 -4.52 -1.73
CA TYR A 172 40.55 -4.83 -0.34
C TYR A 172 40.68 -6.35 -0.15
N HIS A 173 41.89 -6.80 0.22
CA HIS A 173 42.30 -8.21 0.25
C HIS A 173 42.19 -8.97 -1.09
N GLY A 174 41.95 -8.30 -2.23
CA GLY A 174 41.74 -8.94 -3.52
C GLY A 174 40.52 -9.86 -3.58
N LYS A 175 39.54 -9.66 -2.69
CA LYS A 175 38.32 -10.48 -2.59
C LYS A 175 37.10 -9.73 -3.13
N ASP A 176 36.33 -10.40 -3.98
CA ASP A 176 34.95 -10.01 -4.24
C ASP A 176 34.07 -10.50 -3.09
N TYR A 177 33.25 -9.63 -2.50
CA TYR A 177 32.28 -10.05 -1.48
C TYR A 177 31.32 -11.09 -2.06
N ASP A 178 31.20 -12.23 -1.40
CA ASP A 178 30.22 -13.24 -1.77
C ASP A 178 28.84 -12.83 -1.25
N LEU A 179 28.01 -12.26 -2.12
CA LEU A 179 26.63 -11.86 -1.82
C LEU A 179 25.78 -13.01 -1.26
N SER A 180 26.13 -14.28 -1.52
CA SER A 180 25.39 -15.42 -0.96
C SER A 180 25.54 -15.55 0.56
N THR A 181 26.58 -14.93 1.13
CA THR A 181 26.82 -14.88 2.58
C THR A 181 26.18 -13.69 3.26
N PHE A 182 25.58 -12.76 2.50
CA PHE A 182 24.97 -11.55 3.03
C PHE A 182 23.81 -11.89 3.97
N ARG A 183 23.81 -11.32 5.18
CA ARG A 183 22.72 -11.45 6.16
C ARG A 183 22.47 -10.13 6.88
N ILE A 184 21.21 -9.77 7.05
CA ILE A 184 20.80 -8.71 7.98
C ILE A 184 20.77 -9.32 9.38
N LEU A 185 21.56 -8.75 10.30
CA LEU A 185 21.60 -9.15 11.71
C LEU A 185 20.57 -8.36 12.54
N GLU A 186 20.39 -7.08 12.23
CA GLU A 186 19.50 -6.17 12.94
C GLU A 186 19.09 -4.99 12.05
N GLU A 187 17.83 -4.56 12.16
CA GLU A 187 17.30 -3.35 11.51
C GLU A 187 16.48 -2.58 12.55
N LEU A 188 16.87 -1.32 12.81
CA LEU A 188 16.24 -0.45 13.81
C LEU A 188 15.84 0.87 13.15
N GLU A 189 14.56 1.20 13.18
CA GLU A 189 14.02 2.45 12.64
C GLU A 189 13.92 3.54 13.71
N ASP A 190 14.31 4.75 13.34
CA ASP A 190 14.01 6.00 14.04
C ASP A 190 12.96 6.75 13.20
N THR A 191 11.69 6.61 13.58
CA THR A 191 10.56 7.21 12.84
C THR A 191 10.55 8.73 12.92
N GLN A 192 11.08 9.31 14.00
CA GLN A 192 11.16 10.76 14.15
C GLN A 192 12.15 11.36 13.16
N LYS A 193 13.27 10.68 12.93
CA LYS A 193 14.29 11.11 11.96
C LYS A 193 14.08 10.56 10.56
N LYS A 194 13.13 9.62 10.37
CA LYS A 194 12.93 8.84 9.13
C LYS A 194 14.23 8.17 8.67
N GLU A 195 14.95 7.60 9.64
CA GLU A 195 16.24 6.97 9.44
C GLU A 195 16.16 5.50 9.87
N THR A 196 16.92 4.64 9.19
CA THR A 196 17.04 3.22 9.57
C THR A 196 18.50 2.87 9.76
N ARG A 197 18.83 2.27 10.90
CA ARG A 197 20.13 1.67 11.16
C ARG A 197 20.07 0.19 10.81
N ILE A 198 20.99 -0.27 9.97
CA ILE A 198 21.03 -1.66 9.50
C ILE A 198 22.40 -2.24 9.84
N ARG A 199 22.42 -3.36 10.55
CA ARG A 199 23.62 -4.14 10.86
C ARG A 199 23.60 -5.41 10.02
N THR A 200 24.67 -5.66 9.28
CA THR A 200 24.77 -6.79 8.34
C THR A 200 26.05 -7.56 8.55
N THR A 201 26.10 -8.79 8.05
CA THR A 201 27.36 -9.50 7.80
C THR A 201 27.44 -9.95 6.34
N ILE A 202 28.62 -9.86 5.74
CA ILE A 202 28.92 -10.39 4.40
C ILE A 202 30.37 -10.86 4.38
N SER A 203 30.61 -12.07 3.89
CA SER A 203 31.94 -12.69 3.82
C SER A 203 32.69 -12.62 5.16
N GLU A 204 31.96 -12.86 6.26
CA GLU A 204 32.45 -12.81 7.65
C GLU A 204 32.75 -11.39 8.20
N GLU A 205 32.58 -10.34 7.40
CA GLU A 205 32.75 -8.96 7.85
C GLU A 205 31.43 -8.36 8.33
N GLU A 206 31.44 -7.67 9.47
CA GLU A 206 30.29 -6.94 9.99
C GLU A 206 30.31 -5.49 9.50
N ILE A 207 29.16 -5.01 9.00
CA ILE A 207 29.01 -3.65 8.48
C ILE A 207 27.74 -3.03 9.03
N ILE A 208 27.83 -1.77 9.46
CA ILE A 208 26.70 -0.99 9.95
C ILE A 208 26.43 0.17 9.01
N TYR A 209 25.19 0.30 8.55
CA TYR A 209 24.71 1.39 7.71
C TYR A 209 23.70 2.25 8.46
N LYS A 210 23.61 3.51 8.05
CA LYS A 210 22.42 4.32 8.30
C LYS A 210 21.87 4.85 6.98
N VAL A 211 20.58 4.65 6.76
CA VAL A 211 19.87 5.03 5.53
C VAL A 211 18.70 5.95 5.84
N GLN A 212 18.36 6.82 4.88
CA GLN A 212 17.11 7.58 4.88
C GLN A 212 16.16 6.94 3.86
N ASP A 213 14.85 7.05 4.07
CA ASP A 213 13.85 6.46 3.18
C ASP A 213 13.92 7.04 1.76
N ASN A 214 14.11 8.36 1.67
CA ASN A 214 14.16 9.17 0.45
C ASN A 214 15.54 9.26 -0.22
N ALA A 215 16.60 8.72 0.40
CA ALA A 215 17.93 8.67 -0.18
C ALA A 215 18.16 7.36 -0.94
N ASN A 216 18.95 7.40 -2.01
CA ASN A 216 19.25 6.25 -2.85
C ASN A 216 20.50 5.47 -2.40
N LEU A 217 21.26 6.02 -1.44
CA LEU A 217 22.42 5.38 -0.81
C LEU A 217 22.35 5.63 0.70
N PRO A 218 23.07 4.84 1.51
CA PRO A 218 23.32 5.17 2.91
C PRO A 218 24.05 6.49 3.05
N TYR A 219 23.76 7.20 4.14
CA TYR A 219 24.51 8.40 4.52
C TYR A 219 25.65 8.10 5.49
N SER A 220 25.70 6.89 6.05
CA SER A 220 26.69 6.44 7.03
C SER A 220 27.05 4.99 6.79
N LEU A 221 28.35 4.67 6.87
CA LEU A 221 28.90 3.32 6.82
C LEU A 221 29.96 3.19 7.92
N LYS A 222 29.91 2.09 8.67
CA LYS A 222 30.90 1.72 9.68
C LYS A 222 31.35 0.28 9.49
N LEU A 223 32.66 0.11 9.45
CA LEU A 223 33.43 -1.14 9.53
C LEU A 223 34.30 -1.10 10.79
N ASP A 224 34.99 -2.20 11.10
CA ASP A 224 35.97 -2.23 12.19
C ASP A 224 37.15 -1.28 11.95
N LEU A 225 37.46 -1.00 10.68
CA LEU A 225 38.59 -0.16 10.27
C LEU A 225 38.30 1.34 10.36
N PHE A 226 37.06 1.75 10.03
CA PHE A 226 36.67 3.16 9.95
C PHE A 226 35.14 3.34 10.01
N GLN A 227 34.73 4.57 10.28
CA GLN A 227 33.36 5.03 10.04
C GLN A 227 33.41 6.26 9.15
N ILE A 228 32.58 6.31 8.11
CA ILE A 228 32.40 7.47 7.23
C ILE A 228 30.93 7.84 7.18
N GLU A 229 30.60 9.11 7.44
CA GLU A 229 29.22 9.56 7.45
C GLU A 229 29.06 11.01 7.00
N ILE A 230 27.92 11.32 6.37
CA ILE A 230 27.48 12.69 6.11
C ILE A 230 26.58 13.11 7.28
N VAL A 231 27.04 14.07 8.08
CA VAL A 231 26.27 14.66 9.18
C VAL A 231 25.76 16.05 8.81
N GLU A 232 24.71 16.49 9.48
CA GLU A 232 24.19 17.85 9.37
C GLU A 232 24.58 18.64 10.63
N ILE A 233 25.31 19.74 10.45
CA ILE A 233 25.75 20.64 11.52
C ILE A 233 25.43 22.07 11.06
N ASP A 234 24.67 22.81 11.86
CA ASP A 234 24.24 24.19 11.57
C ASP A 234 23.62 24.37 10.17
N GLY A 235 22.79 23.40 9.72
CA GLY A 235 22.14 23.42 8.40
C GLY A 235 23.10 23.19 7.23
N HIS A 236 24.28 22.62 7.49
CA HIS A 236 25.26 22.25 6.48
C HIS A 236 25.61 20.76 6.54
N HIS A 237 25.65 20.13 5.37
CA HIS A 237 26.19 18.79 5.23
C HIS A 237 27.72 18.78 5.35
N ILE A 238 28.22 17.94 6.25
CA ILE A 238 29.65 17.74 6.52
C ILE A 238 29.94 16.25 6.39
N LEU A 239 30.92 15.89 5.56
CA LEU A 239 31.44 14.54 5.53
C LEU A 239 32.46 14.38 6.66
N GLN A 240 32.27 13.39 7.52
CA GLN A 240 33.16 13.06 8.63
C GLN A 240 33.67 11.62 8.49
N VAL A 241 34.94 11.41 8.82
CA VAL A 241 35.58 10.10 8.92
C VAL A 241 36.11 9.92 10.34
N LYS A 242 35.88 8.74 10.92
CA LYS A 242 36.57 8.26 12.12
C LYS A 242 37.47 7.10 11.71
N PHE A 243 38.77 7.24 11.97
CA PHE A 243 39.77 6.21 11.71
C PHE A 243 39.84 5.31 12.94
N LEU A 244 39.34 4.08 12.83
CA LEU A 244 39.25 3.14 13.95
C LEU A 244 40.43 2.16 14.00
N SER A 245 41.16 2.03 12.88
CA SER A 245 42.38 1.23 12.76
C SER A 245 43.53 2.04 12.14
N ASP A 246 44.76 1.70 12.53
CA ASP A 246 46.00 2.23 11.93
C ASP A 246 46.23 1.74 10.50
N GLU A 247 45.52 0.70 10.07
CA GLU A 247 45.56 0.19 8.70
C GLU A 247 45.01 1.21 7.69
N VAL A 248 44.12 2.11 8.12
CA VAL A 248 43.54 3.15 7.28
C VAL A 248 44.46 4.37 7.21
N LYS A 249 45.13 4.54 6.07
CA LYS A 249 46.13 5.61 5.88
C LYS A 249 45.48 6.96 5.63
N LYS A 250 44.46 7.01 4.77
CA LYS A 250 43.76 8.23 4.34
C LYS A 250 42.48 7.91 3.60
N VAL A 251 41.60 8.90 3.48
CA VAL A 251 40.40 8.82 2.62
C VAL A 251 40.49 9.89 1.53
N ARG A 252 40.41 9.47 0.27
CA ARG A 252 40.34 10.37 -0.88
C ARG A 252 38.88 10.58 -1.26
N VAL A 253 38.42 11.81 -1.28
CA VAL A 253 37.02 12.18 -1.51
C VAL A 253 36.92 12.93 -2.83
N LYS A 254 35.99 12.53 -3.70
CA LYS A 254 35.63 13.23 -4.93
C LYS A 254 34.42 14.13 -4.67
N LEU A 255 34.59 15.42 -4.92
CA LEU A 255 33.56 16.46 -4.78
C LEU A 255 33.20 17.01 -6.17
N GLY A 256 32.10 16.53 -6.76
CA GLY A 256 31.70 16.92 -8.11
C GLY A 256 32.57 16.29 -9.21
N LYS A 257 32.67 16.95 -10.38
CA LYS A 257 33.36 16.37 -11.54
C LYS A 257 34.89 16.38 -11.45
N PHE A 258 35.50 17.41 -10.85
CA PHE A 258 36.95 17.66 -10.97
C PHE A 258 37.68 17.92 -9.65
N ARG A 259 37.00 18.01 -8.50
CA ARG A 259 37.64 18.34 -7.22
C ARG A 259 37.86 17.08 -6.39
N PHE A 260 39.07 16.93 -5.87
CA PHE A 260 39.43 15.88 -4.92
C PHE A 260 39.91 16.50 -3.61
N SER A 261 39.67 15.81 -2.49
CA SER A 261 40.13 16.21 -1.17
C SER A 261 40.62 14.98 -0.42
N THR A 262 41.56 15.15 0.50
CA THR A 262 42.11 14.04 1.29
C THR A 262 41.81 14.30 2.76
N LEU A 263 41.20 13.32 3.43
CA LEU A 263 40.97 13.30 4.86
C LEU A 263 41.99 12.39 5.55
N THR A 264 42.49 12.83 6.69
CA THR A 264 43.46 12.13 7.54
C THR A 264 42.97 12.14 8.99
N LYS A 265 43.70 11.48 9.90
CA LYS A 265 43.35 11.50 11.34
C LYS A 265 43.31 12.92 11.92
N GLU A 266 44.19 13.81 11.46
CA GLU A 266 44.27 15.20 11.91
C GLU A 266 43.16 16.07 11.29
N ASN A 267 42.82 15.81 10.03
CA ASN A 267 41.81 16.55 9.26
C ASN A 267 40.75 15.57 8.75
N SER A 268 39.85 15.16 9.64
CA SER A 268 38.95 14.03 9.39
C SER A 268 37.57 14.43 8.84
N SER A 269 37.35 15.71 8.57
CA SER A 269 36.07 16.22 8.07
C SER A 269 36.23 17.24 6.95
N ILE A 270 35.24 17.30 6.06
CA ILE A 270 35.14 18.33 5.02
C ILE A 270 33.68 18.77 4.83
N ARG A 271 33.49 20.08 4.72
CA ARG A 271 32.17 20.68 4.43
C ARG A 271 31.78 20.42 2.99
N LEU A 272 30.57 19.93 2.78
CA LEU A 272 29.98 19.72 1.46
C LEU A 272 29.29 21.01 0.97
N LYS A 273 29.00 21.08 -0.32
CA LYS A 273 28.26 22.22 -0.89
C LYS A 273 26.85 22.24 -0.30
N LYS A 274 26.33 23.43 0.02
CA LYS A 274 24.94 23.60 0.44
C LYS A 274 24.03 23.23 -0.74
N ASP A 275 23.31 22.13 -0.57
CA ASP A 275 22.34 21.60 -1.51
C ASP A 275 21.41 20.67 -0.71
N ASN A 276 20.15 20.54 -1.14
CA ASN A 276 19.15 19.70 -0.47
C ASN A 276 19.51 18.20 -0.53
N LYS A 277 20.49 17.86 -1.38
CA LYS A 277 21.01 16.52 -1.56
C LYS A 277 22.52 16.57 -1.69
N SER A 278 23.21 15.81 -0.84
CA SER A 278 24.66 15.66 -0.85
C SER A 278 25.04 14.24 -1.22
N ARG A 279 25.80 14.08 -2.30
CA ARG A 279 26.36 12.80 -2.73
C ARG A 279 27.88 12.84 -2.69
N VAL A 280 28.47 11.80 -2.11
CA VAL A 280 29.92 11.65 -1.92
C VAL A 280 30.38 10.35 -2.57
N GLN A 281 31.52 10.41 -3.26
CA GLN A 281 32.29 9.24 -3.65
C GLN A 281 33.65 9.33 -2.96
N ALA A 282 34.05 8.29 -2.25
CA ALA A 282 35.28 8.24 -1.48
C ALA A 282 36.02 6.93 -1.69
N VAL A 283 37.35 6.99 -1.58
CA VAL A 283 38.26 5.85 -1.64
C VAL A 283 39.04 5.81 -0.33
N VAL A 284 38.80 4.80 0.48
CA VAL A 284 39.49 4.58 1.75
C VAL A 284 40.75 3.76 1.47
N VAL A 285 41.92 4.38 1.62
CA VAL A 285 43.21 3.77 1.31
C VAL A 285 43.71 3.05 2.56
N THR A 286 43.82 1.72 2.48
CA THR A 286 44.32 0.88 3.58
C THR A 286 45.73 0.35 3.29
N THR A 287 46.30 -0.43 4.19
CA THR A 287 47.51 -1.24 3.95
C THR A 287 47.28 -2.40 3.00
N ASN A 288 46.04 -2.92 2.91
CA ASN A 288 45.69 -4.18 2.23
C ASN A 288 44.80 -3.97 0.99
N GLY A 289 44.77 -2.75 0.44
CA GLY A 289 43.93 -2.37 -0.71
C GLY A 289 43.09 -1.12 -0.44
N ASN A 290 42.22 -0.77 -1.36
CA ASN A 290 41.32 0.38 -1.27
C ASN A 290 39.88 -0.06 -1.12
N ILE A 291 39.09 0.68 -0.33
CA ILE A 291 37.65 0.47 -0.19
C ILE A 291 36.92 1.66 -0.80
N ASP A 292 36.16 1.42 -1.87
CA ASP A 292 35.34 2.44 -2.53
C ASP A 292 33.98 2.56 -1.83
N VAL A 293 33.63 3.79 -1.45
CA VAL A 293 32.41 4.09 -0.71
C VAL A 293 31.63 5.19 -1.43
N GLN A 294 30.32 4.99 -1.56
CA GLN A 294 29.40 6.05 -2.00
C GLN A 294 28.37 6.33 -0.92
N LEU A 295 28.20 7.62 -0.58
CA LEU A 295 27.20 8.04 0.40
C LEU A 295 26.26 9.08 -0.19
N GLU A 296 25.04 9.11 0.33
CA GLU A 296 24.04 10.12 0.01
C GLU A 296 23.29 10.54 1.27
N ARG A 297 23.15 11.84 1.47
CA ARG A 297 22.24 12.42 2.46
C ARG A 297 21.32 13.40 1.77
N THR A 298 20.05 13.34 2.10
CA THR A 298 19.03 14.30 1.67
C THR A 298 18.50 15.04 2.88
N ASP A 299 18.15 16.30 2.69
CA ASP A 299 17.36 17.04 3.67
C ASP A 299 16.07 16.26 3.93
N ILE A 300 15.60 16.29 5.18
CA ILE A 300 14.33 15.67 5.53
C ILE A 300 13.24 16.59 4.99
N ASP A 301 12.77 16.34 3.77
CA ASP A 301 11.55 16.95 3.28
C ASP A 301 10.39 16.43 4.15
N VAL A 302 9.94 17.28 5.06
CA VAL A 302 8.64 17.14 5.69
C VAL A 302 7.63 17.48 4.61
N SER A 303 7.35 16.52 3.71
CA SER A 303 6.22 16.63 2.80
C SER A 303 5.00 16.95 3.67
N PRO A 304 4.32 18.07 3.43
CA PRO A 304 3.19 18.44 4.25
C PRO A 304 2.09 17.38 4.14
N ASP A 305 1.24 17.35 5.15
CA ASP A 305 -0.08 16.74 5.08
C ASP A 305 -0.86 17.22 3.84
N ASN A 306 -2.07 16.70 3.65
CA ASN A 306 -2.96 17.23 2.62
C ASN A 306 -3.11 18.75 2.78
N VAL A 307 -3.02 19.50 1.68
CA VAL A 307 -3.26 20.95 1.65
C VAL A 307 -4.76 21.18 1.82
N PRO A 308 -5.24 21.75 2.95
CA PRO A 308 -6.66 22.04 3.13
C PRO A 308 -7.09 23.18 2.18
N LEU A 309 -8.30 23.08 1.67
CA LEU A 309 -8.92 24.11 0.84
C LEU A 309 -9.97 24.89 1.64
N SER A 310 -10.20 26.15 1.27
CA SER A 310 -11.24 26.98 1.90
C SER A 310 -12.65 26.62 1.43
N GLN A 311 -12.77 26.10 0.21
CA GLN A 311 -14.02 25.61 -0.38
C GLN A 311 -14.47 24.29 0.23
N THR A 312 -15.79 24.17 0.35
CA THR A 312 -16.47 22.93 0.70
C THR A 312 -17.34 22.48 -0.46
N PHE A 313 -17.68 21.20 -0.51
CA PHE A 313 -18.57 20.66 -1.53
C PHE A 313 -19.62 19.77 -0.90
N GLN A 314 -20.89 20.19 -0.92
CA GLN A 314 -22.00 19.47 -0.28
C GLN A 314 -21.78 19.11 1.20
N GLY A 315 -21.06 19.96 1.94
CA GLY A 315 -20.70 19.70 3.33
C GLY A 315 -19.50 18.77 3.52
N TYR A 316 -18.78 18.40 2.45
CA TYR A 316 -17.45 17.79 2.53
C TYR A 316 -16.37 18.87 2.59
N ASP A 317 -15.42 18.67 3.50
CA ASP A 317 -14.18 19.44 3.56
C ASP A 317 -13.26 18.96 2.43
N LEU A 318 -12.74 19.90 1.64
CA LEU A 318 -11.85 19.60 0.53
C LEU A 318 -10.39 19.76 0.94
N SER A 319 -9.55 18.85 0.46
CA SER A 319 -8.09 18.97 0.58
C SER A 319 -7.40 18.35 -0.63
N VAL A 320 -6.15 18.73 -0.87
CA VAL A 320 -5.31 18.17 -1.92
C VAL A 320 -4.15 17.41 -1.31
N SER A 321 -4.05 16.11 -1.60
CA SER A 321 -2.93 15.29 -1.12
C SER A 321 -1.58 15.74 -1.69
N SER A 322 -0.48 15.27 -1.09
CA SER A 322 0.88 15.41 -1.65
C SER A 322 1.00 14.83 -3.07
N GLU A 323 0.15 13.86 -3.43
CA GLU A 323 0.02 13.32 -4.78
C GLU A 323 -0.91 14.12 -5.70
N GLY A 324 -1.43 15.26 -5.26
CA GLY A 324 -2.31 16.11 -6.06
C GLY A 324 -3.74 15.58 -6.19
N ASN A 325 -4.12 14.50 -5.51
CA ASN A 325 -5.49 14.00 -5.51
C ASN A 325 -6.40 14.94 -4.71
N LEU A 326 -7.59 15.23 -5.25
CA LEU A 326 -8.63 15.99 -4.55
C LEU A 326 -9.40 15.04 -3.63
N ILE A 327 -9.38 15.33 -2.33
CA ILE A 327 -10.00 14.52 -1.29
C ILE A 327 -11.25 15.23 -0.78
N PHE A 328 -12.34 14.46 -0.69
CA PHE A 328 -13.59 14.87 -0.05
C PHE A 328 -13.68 14.17 1.30
N SER A 329 -13.62 14.94 2.37
CA SER A 329 -13.58 14.41 3.73
C SER A 329 -14.73 14.90 4.59
N LYS A 330 -15.06 14.13 5.62
CA LYS A 330 -16.09 14.45 6.61
C LYS A 330 -15.67 13.87 7.94
N GLN A 331 -15.59 14.71 8.98
CA GLN A 331 -15.21 14.28 10.34
C GLN A 331 -13.87 13.51 10.37
N GLY A 332 -12.88 13.94 9.56
CA GLY A 332 -11.57 13.28 9.45
C GLY A 332 -11.55 11.99 8.61
N ARG A 333 -12.69 11.51 8.09
CA ARG A 333 -12.77 10.36 7.18
C ARG A 333 -12.69 10.83 5.73
N LYS A 334 -11.81 10.21 4.93
CA LYS A 334 -11.84 10.33 3.46
C LYS A 334 -13.03 9.54 2.93
N ILE A 335 -13.92 10.21 2.21
CA ILE A 335 -15.14 9.59 1.64
C ILE A 335 -14.92 9.32 0.16
N PHE A 336 -14.49 10.36 -0.57
CA PHE A 336 -14.19 10.28 -1.99
C PHE A 336 -12.80 10.82 -2.28
N GLU A 337 -12.18 10.31 -3.33
CA GLU A 337 -10.88 10.76 -3.80
C GLU A 337 -10.85 10.79 -5.32
N ASP A 338 -10.71 11.98 -5.89
CA ASP A 338 -10.53 12.18 -7.32
C ASP A 338 -9.04 12.33 -7.62
N SER A 339 -8.46 11.31 -8.26
CA SER A 339 -7.02 11.29 -8.51
C SER A 339 -6.59 12.40 -9.45
N PHE A 340 -5.37 12.91 -9.29
CA PHE A 340 -4.73 13.77 -10.29
C PHE A 340 -4.48 12.94 -11.56
N LEU A 341 -3.37 12.24 -11.59
CA LEU A 341 -3.00 11.27 -12.61
C LEU A 341 -2.09 10.28 -11.89
N LEU A 342 -2.30 9.01 -12.15
CA LEU A 342 -1.61 7.91 -11.49
C LEU A 342 -0.50 7.45 -12.41
N PHE A 343 0.75 7.65 -12.00
CA PHE A 343 1.93 7.12 -12.65
C PHE A 343 3.15 7.25 -11.72
N SER A 344 4.25 6.55 -12.03
CA SER A 344 5.50 6.66 -11.26
C SER A 344 6.15 8.02 -11.42
N ARG A 345 5.98 8.86 -10.39
CA ARG A 345 6.50 10.22 -10.39
C ARG A 345 7.98 10.24 -9.97
N PRO A 346 8.77 11.16 -10.55
CA PRO A 346 10.09 11.49 -10.01
C PRO A 346 9.95 11.98 -8.57
N SER A 347 10.88 11.60 -7.70
CA SER A 347 10.91 12.03 -6.28
C SER A 347 11.05 13.55 -6.10
N GLU A 348 11.65 14.22 -7.09
CA GLU A 348 11.86 15.68 -7.11
C GLU A 348 10.66 16.47 -7.67
N ALA A 349 9.58 15.78 -8.10
CA ALA A 349 8.38 16.45 -8.59
C ALA A 349 7.61 17.09 -7.43
N HIS A 350 7.09 18.29 -7.63
CA HIS A 350 6.30 19.00 -6.62
C HIS A 350 4.93 19.38 -7.15
N ILE A 351 3.97 19.43 -6.23
CA ILE A 351 2.59 19.85 -6.48
C ILE A 351 2.42 21.27 -5.96
N LEU A 352 1.84 22.14 -6.79
CA LEU A 352 1.33 23.44 -6.41
C LEU A 352 -0.19 23.43 -6.49
N VAL A 353 -0.83 24.09 -5.53
CA VAL A 353 -2.30 24.18 -5.47
C VAL A 353 -2.68 25.66 -5.44
N LYS A 354 -3.60 26.03 -6.32
CA LYS A 354 -4.20 27.37 -6.36
C LYS A 354 -5.72 27.24 -6.29
N GLU A 355 -6.31 27.96 -5.35
CA GLU A 355 -7.75 27.99 -5.13
C GLU A 355 -8.34 29.32 -5.62
N GLU A 356 -9.42 29.25 -6.37
CA GLU A 356 -10.22 30.37 -6.89
C GLU A 356 -11.70 30.10 -6.59
N LYS A 357 -12.56 31.12 -6.64
CA LYS A 357 -13.95 31.09 -6.11
C LYS A 357 -14.77 29.84 -6.46
N ASP A 358 -14.66 29.32 -7.69
CA ASP A 358 -15.38 28.13 -8.16
C ASP A 358 -14.44 27.16 -8.91
N LYS A 359 -13.13 27.28 -8.65
CA LYS A 359 -12.10 26.56 -9.40
C LYS A 359 -10.93 26.21 -8.51
N ILE A 360 -10.46 24.97 -8.63
CA ILE A 360 -9.22 24.50 -8.01
C ILE A 360 -8.25 24.14 -9.14
N ILE A 361 -7.02 24.61 -9.04
CA ILE A 361 -5.95 24.33 -9.99
C ILE A 361 -4.84 23.58 -9.26
N ILE A 362 -4.50 22.39 -9.75
CA ILE A 362 -3.42 21.56 -9.22
C ILE A 362 -2.36 21.43 -10.30
N THR A 363 -1.12 21.79 -10.01
CA THR A 363 -0.02 21.79 -10.99
C THR A 363 1.12 20.93 -10.51
N LEU A 364 1.47 19.91 -11.29
CA LEU A 364 2.69 19.11 -11.11
C LEU A 364 3.84 19.76 -11.91
N LEU A 365 4.96 20.01 -11.23
CA LEU A 365 6.17 20.58 -11.83
C LEU A 365 7.37 19.65 -11.65
N TYR A 366 8.12 19.42 -12.73
CA TYR A 366 9.36 18.65 -12.68
C TYR A 366 10.32 19.02 -13.82
N LYS A 367 11.52 19.53 -13.50
CA LYS A 367 12.55 19.91 -14.50
C LYS A 367 11.99 20.74 -15.67
N GLY A 368 11.01 21.62 -15.43
CA GLY A 368 10.34 22.43 -16.46
C GLY A 368 9.23 21.72 -17.25
N ALA A 369 8.95 20.43 -16.99
CA ALA A 369 7.67 19.83 -17.34
C ALA A 369 6.59 20.33 -16.39
N SER A 370 5.39 20.55 -16.93
CA SER A 370 4.22 21.02 -16.20
C SER A 370 2.99 20.26 -16.67
N ILE A 371 2.24 19.70 -15.72
CA ILE A 371 0.88 19.19 -15.93
C ILE A 371 -0.04 19.96 -15.02
N GLN A 372 -1.08 20.56 -15.57
CA GLN A 372 -2.08 21.29 -14.81
C GLN A 372 -3.42 20.55 -14.89
N LYS A 373 -4.04 20.30 -13.73
CA LYS A 373 -5.42 19.85 -13.61
C LYS A 373 -6.28 21.03 -13.21
N ASN A 374 -7.25 21.37 -14.05
CA ASN A 374 -8.26 22.38 -13.77
C ASN A 374 -9.52 21.67 -13.29
N ILE A 375 -10.00 22.03 -12.10
CA ILE A 375 -11.20 21.48 -11.49
C ILE A 375 -12.21 22.63 -11.37
N ALA A 376 -13.25 22.62 -12.19
CA ALA A 376 -14.31 23.61 -12.17
C ALA A 376 -15.53 23.05 -11.43
N ILE A 377 -15.95 23.73 -10.38
CA ILE A 377 -17.18 23.42 -9.64
C ILE A 377 -18.32 24.16 -10.35
N VAL A 378 -19.02 23.45 -11.23
CA VAL A 378 -20.06 24.06 -12.09
C VAL A 378 -21.37 24.26 -11.34
N SER A 379 -21.64 23.40 -10.38
CA SER A 379 -22.77 23.53 -9.46
C SER A 379 -22.42 22.88 -8.12
N ASN A 380 -23.34 22.97 -7.16
CA ASN A 380 -23.26 22.23 -5.90
C ASN A 380 -23.31 20.70 -6.05
N GLU A 381 -23.46 20.16 -7.27
CA GLU A 381 -23.46 18.71 -7.52
C GLU A 381 -22.46 18.30 -8.59
N LYS A 382 -22.07 19.18 -9.51
CA LYS A 382 -21.33 18.83 -10.72
C LYS A 382 -19.94 19.44 -10.74
N VAL A 383 -18.95 18.60 -11.01
CA VAL A 383 -17.54 18.97 -11.19
C VAL A 383 -17.09 18.58 -12.59
N ILE A 384 -16.40 19.49 -13.27
CA ILE A 384 -15.75 19.23 -14.56
C ILE A 384 -14.25 19.38 -14.37
N CYS A 385 -13.49 18.40 -14.85
CA CYS A 385 -12.04 18.37 -14.73
C CYS A 385 -11.41 18.33 -16.12
N SER A 386 -10.36 19.12 -16.33
CA SER A 386 -9.56 19.08 -17.55
C SER A 386 -8.05 19.13 -17.26
N TYR A 387 -7.24 18.65 -18.21
CA TYR A 387 -5.78 18.66 -18.10
C TYR A 387 -5.10 19.44 -19.21
N ASP A 388 -4.08 20.19 -18.84
CA ASP A 388 -3.16 20.87 -19.75
C ASP A 388 -1.73 20.34 -19.55
N PHE A 389 -1.09 19.92 -20.64
CA PHE A 389 0.28 19.43 -20.65
C PHE A 389 1.17 20.37 -21.45
N ASN A 390 2.31 20.75 -20.89
CA ASN A 390 3.32 21.43 -21.71
C ASN A 390 4.11 20.41 -22.57
N ARG A 391 4.79 20.89 -23.62
CA ARG A 391 5.56 20.05 -24.55
C ARG A 391 6.64 19.21 -23.87
N LYS A 392 7.16 19.66 -22.72
CA LYS A 392 8.18 18.92 -21.97
C LYS A 392 7.57 17.77 -21.16
N ALA A 393 6.40 17.98 -20.57
CA ALA A 393 5.61 16.94 -19.89
C ALA A 393 5.25 15.80 -20.85
N GLN A 394 4.74 16.12 -22.05
CA GLN A 394 4.43 15.13 -23.08
C GLN A 394 5.64 14.27 -23.49
N ARG A 395 6.87 14.77 -23.30
CA ARG A 395 8.11 14.02 -23.60
C ARG A 395 8.62 13.20 -22.41
N LEU A 396 8.48 13.71 -21.19
CA LEU A 396 9.09 13.12 -20.00
C LEU A 396 8.23 12.07 -19.29
N PHE A 397 6.90 12.16 -19.38
CA PHE A 397 5.99 11.27 -18.67
C PHE A 397 5.64 10.01 -19.48
N PRO A 398 5.19 8.92 -18.83
CA PRO A 398 5.03 7.61 -19.47
C PRO A 398 3.97 7.61 -20.58
N ASN A 399 4.07 6.61 -21.45
CA ASN A 399 3.18 6.46 -22.62
C ASN A 399 1.73 6.13 -22.24
N LEU A 400 1.51 5.56 -21.06
CA LEU A 400 0.19 5.26 -20.52
C LEU A 400 0.08 5.88 -19.13
N ILE A 401 -0.93 6.72 -18.94
CA ILE A 401 -1.26 7.35 -17.67
C ILE A 401 -2.63 6.84 -17.23
N LYS A 402 -2.84 6.65 -15.92
CA LYS A 402 -4.17 6.30 -15.40
C LYS A 402 -4.84 7.47 -14.72
N GLN A 403 -6.16 7.46 -14.76
CA GLN A 403 -7.00 8.40 -14.06
C GLN A 403 -8.09 7.60 -13.36
N GLY A 404 -8.45 7.97 -12.14
CA GLY A 404 -9.56 7.30 -11.47
C GLY A 404 -10.13 8.05 -10.28
N PHE A 405 -11.25 7.52 -9.81
CA PHE A 405 -11.98 8.03 -8.66
C PHE A 405 -12.08 6.92 -7.62
N LYS A 406 -11.93 7.20 -6.32
CA LYS A 406 -12.07 6.18 -5.27
C LYS A 406 -13.25 6.52 -4.37
N ILE A 407 -13.97 5.47 -3.99
CA ILE A 407 -14.99 5.50 -2.94
C ILE A 407 -14.39 4.71 -1.78
N HIS A 408 -14.12 5.37 -0.66
CA HIS A 408 -13.37 4.76 0.46
C HIS A 408 -14.24 3.88 1.36
N CYS A 409 -15.55 4.14 1.41
CA CYS A 409 -16.49 3.27 2.12
C CYS A 409 -16.71 1.96 1.34
N GLN A 410 -16.83 0.81 2.00
CA GLN A 410 -17.18 -0.45 1.33
C GLN A 410 -18.70 -0.64 1.10
N GLU A 411 -19.57 0.08 1.80
CA GLU A 411 -21.03 -0.17 1.77
C GLU A 411 -21.74 0.45 0.54
N TYR A 412 -20.98 0.82 -0.49
CA TYR A 412 -21.52 1.36 -1.73
C TYR A 412 -22.03 0.26 -2.67
N LEU A 413 -22.94 0.66 -3.55
CA LEU A 413 -23.50 -0.16 -4.61
C LEU A 413 -23.02 0.35 -5.97
N ILE A 414 -22.84 -0.57 -6.91
CA ILE A 414 -22.42 -0.29 -8.28
C ILE A 414 -23.58 -0.61 -9.21
N LYS A 415 -23.92 0.31 -10.11
CA LYS A 415 -24.92 0.04 -11.14
C LYS A 415 -24.36 -0.88 -12.22
N ASP A 416 -25.04 -1.99 -12.47
CA ASP A 416 -24.75 -2.92 -13.56
C ASP A 416 -26.03 -3.31 -14.30
N GLY A 417 -26.09 -2.97 -15.59
CA GLY A 417 -27.36 -2.99 -16.32
C GLY A 417 -28.42 -2.14 -15.61
N GLU A 418 -29.57 -2.74 -15.33
CA GLU A 418 -30.69 -2.10 -14.62
C GLU A 418 -30.61 -2.21 -13.09
N ASN A 419 -29.71 -3.04 -12.56
CA ASN A 419 -29.66 -3.35 -11.13
C ASN A 419 -28.49 -2.66 -10.42
N TYR A 420 -28.61 -2.49 -9.10
CA TYR A 420 -27.49 -2.15 -8.24
C TYR A 420 -26.98 -3.41 -7.54
N LEU A 421 -25.68 -3.64 -7.66
CA LEU A 421 -25.01 -4.77 -7.03
C LEU A 421 -24.15 -4.28 -5.85
N PRO A 422 -24.15 -4.99 -4.72
CA PRO A 422 -23.30 -4.63 -3.59
C PRO A 422 -21.84 -4.84 -3.93
N TYR A 423 -21.00 -3.97 -3.39
CA TYR A 423 -19.57 -4.20 -3.35
C TYR A 423 -19.25 -5.47 -2.55
N LYS A 424 -18.52 -6.39 -3.20
CA LYS A 424 -17.95 -7.61 -2.63
C LYS A 424 -16.44 -7.61 -2.91
N PRO A 425 -15.59 -7.38 -1.89
CA PRO A 425 -14.14 -7.39 -2.04
C PRO A 425 -13.62 -8.58 -2.86
N GLY A 426 -12.70 -8.32 -3.79
CA GLY A 426 -12.09 -9.33 -4.68
C GLY A 426 -13.03 -10.02 -5.68
N SER A 427 -14.33 -9.75 -5.66
CA SER A 427 -15.32 -10.39 -6.54
C SER A 427 -16.01 -9.38 -7.45
N TYR A 428 -16.67 -8.39 -6.87
CA TYR A 428 -17.41 -7.40 -7.64
C TYR A 428 -17.35 -6.04 -6.94
N PRO A 429 -16.67 -5.05 -7.51
CA PRO A 429 -15.86 -5.14 -8.72
C PRO A 429 -14.59 -5.98 -8.48
N VAL A 430 -13.90 -6.33 -9.56
CA VAL A 430 -12.68 -7.14 -9.48
C VAL A 430 -11.55 -6.30 -8.89
N GLU A 431 -11.32 -6.46 -7.59
CA GLU A 431 -10.21 -5.85 -6.84
C GLU A 431 -9.05 -6.82 -6.68
N HIS A 432 -8.69 -7.47 -7.77
CA HIS A 432 -7.52 -8.31 -7.80
C HIS A 432 -6.30 -7.42 -8.05
N ASP A 433 -5.30 -7.53 -7.17
CA ASP A 433 -4.11 -6.69 -7.26
C ASP A 433 -3.17 -7.17 -8.36
N ASP A 434 -3.29 -8.42 -8.82
CA ASP A 434 -2.28 -9.04 -9.68
C ASP A 434 -2.60 -8.97 -11.17
N PHE A 435 -3.86 -8.92 -11.61
CA PHE A 435 -4.19 -8.89 -13.04
C PHE A 435 -5.40 -8.02 -13.28
N VAL A 436 -5.44 -7.38 -14.44
CA VAL A 436 -6.62 -6.66 -14.94
C VAL A 436 -7.26 -7.39 -16.11
N ARG A 437 -8.58 -7.37 -16.17
CA ARG A 437 -9.35 -7.87 -17.31
C ARG A 437 -9.41 -6.81 -18.38
N ALA A 438 -8.89 -7.13 -19.57
CA ALA A 438 -8.91 -6.20 -20.69
C ALA A 438 -10.33 -5.93 -21.20
N GLU A 439 -11.20 -6.95 -21.20
CA GLU A 439 -12.59 -6.85 -21.69
C GLU A 439 -13.51 -5.97 -20.83
N ASP A 440 -13.11 -5.68 -19.59
CA ASP A 440 -13.90 -4.85 -18.66
C ASP A 440 -13.75 -3.34 -18.93
N PHE A 441 -12.76 -2.93 -19.74
CA PHE A 441 -12.57 -1.53 -20.12
C PHE A 441 -13.55 -1.12 -21.22
N LYS A 442 -14.61 -0.40 -20.82
CA LYS A 442 -15.75 -0.04 -21.67
C LYS A 442 -15.99 1.47 -21.67
N ASN A 443 -16.52 1.98 -22.78
CA ASN A 443 -17.00 3.36 -22.88
C ASN A 443 -18.43 3.44 -22.32
N LYS A 444 -18.57 3.83 -21.06
CA LYS A 444 -19.88 4.04 -20.42
C LYS A 444 -19.80 5.07 -19.30
N ILE A 445 -20.97 5.54 -18.87
CA ILE A 445 -21.12 6.32 -17.64
C ILE A 445 -21.23 5.35 -16.46
N PHE A 446 -20.45 5.58 -15.42
CA PHE A 446 -20.47 4.78 -14.21
C PHE A 446 -21.38 5.43 -13.17
N ASN A 447 -22.15 4.61 -12.45
CA ASN A 447 -23.05 5.07 -11.41
C ASN A 447 -22.82 4.26 -10.14
N TYR A 448 -22.73 4.97 -9.03
CA TYR A 448 -22.53 4.40 -7.71
C TYR A 448 -23.53 5.01 -6.73
N TYR A 449 -23.96 4.22 -5.76
CA TYR A 449 -24.77 4.70 -4.65
C TYR A 449 -24.04 4.42 -3.33
N VAL A 450 -23.93 5.43 -2.48
CA VAL A 450 -23.32 5.32 -1.15
C VAL A 450 -24.44 5.54 -0.11
N PRO A 451 -25.05 4.46 0.41
CA PRO A 451 -26.21 4.54 1.30
C PRO A 451 -25.95 5.38 2.55
N ASP A 452 -24.80 5.18 3.21
CA ASP A 452 -24.46 5.87 4.46
C ASP A 452 -24.33 7.38 4.33
N GLU A 453 -23.94 7.84 3.14
CA GLU A 453 -23.84 9.27 2.83
C GLU A 453 -25.09 9.79 2.12
N ARG A 454 -26.04 8.90 1.76
CA ARG A 454 -27.21 9.18 0.94
C ARG A 454 -26.83 9.95 -0.34
N LYS A 455 -25.77 9.48 -1.00
CA LYS A 455 -25.22 10.09 -2.20
C LYS A 455 -25.26 9.16 -3.39
N LYS A 456 -25.60 9.70 -4.55
CA LYS A 456 -25.35 9.07 -5.85
C LYS A 456 -24.16 9.75 -6.49
N VAL A 457 -23.22 8.94 -6.98
CA VAL A 457 -22.06 9.41 -7.75
C VAL A 457 -22.24 8.95 -9.19
N GLN A 458 -22.23 9.89 -10.13
CA GLN A 458 -22.23 9.61 -11.56
C GLN A 458 -20.91 10.10 -12.15
N TYR A 459 -20.23 9.23 -12.91
CA TYR A 459 -18.90 9.50 -13.42
C TYR A 459 -18.83 9.27 -14.93
N THR A 460 -18.44 10.29 -15.67
CA THR A 460 -18.19 10.22 -17.11
C THR A 460 -16.68 10.28 -17.33
N PRO A 461 -16.02 9.14 -17.61
CA PRO A 461 -14.57 9.08 -17.78
C PRO A 461 -14.09 9.75 -19.07
N ILE A 462 -12.78 9.99 -19.16
CA ILE A 462 -12.13 10.58 -20.34
C ILE A 462 -12.19 9.63 -21.56
N GLY A 463 -12.25 8.31 -21.33
CA GLY A 463 -12.29 7.28 -22.36
C GLY A 463 -12.78 5.93 -21.80
N LYS A 464 -12.26 4.82 -22.34
CA LYS A 464 -12.59 3.49 -21.82
C LYS A 464 -12.16 3.37 -20.37
N ALA A 465 -13.04 2.81 -19.54
CA ALA A 465 -12.77 2.67 -18.12
C ALA A 465 -13.35 1.36 -17.58
N SER A 466 -12.89 0.93 -16.42
CA SER A 466 -13.40 -0.26 -15.72
C SER A 466 -13.53 0.00 -14.22
N ASN A 467 -14.32 -0.82 -13.51
CA ASN A 467 -14.27 -0.86 -12.06
C ASN A 467 -13.25 -1.93 -11.66
N GLN A 468 -11.95 -1.62 -11.65
CA GLN A 468 -10.88 -2.55 -11.25
C GLN A 468 -9.87 -1.82 -10.36
N MET A 469 -9.06 -2.56 -9.59
CA MET A 469 -7.97 -2.04 -8.76
C MET A 469 -8.38 -0.86 -7.85
N GLN A 470 -9.38 -1.01 -6.98
CA GLN A 470 -9.95 0.03 -6.09
C GLN A 470 -10.52 1.33 -6.73
N PHE A 471 -10.34 1.57 -8.04
CA PHE A 471 -10.89 2.76 -8.71
C PHE A 471 -12.27 2.52 -9.33
N ARG A 472 -13.08 3.57 -9.30
CA ARG A 472 -14.51 3.64 -9.56
C ARG A 472 -14.83 4.91 -10.37
N PRO A 473 -14.46 4.98 -11.65
CA PRO A 473 -13.76 3.96 -12.44
C PRO A 473 -12.25 4.21 -12.55
N LEU A 474 -11.51 3.22 -13.10
CA LEU A 474 -10.14 3.33 -13.61
C LEU A 474 -10.18 3.58 -15.12
N SER A 475 -9.63 4.70 -15.56
CA SER A 475 -9.44 5.08 -16.97
C SER A 475 -7.97 5.03 -17.36
N LEU A 476 -7.73 4.74 -18.64
CA LEU A 476 -6.41 4.71 -19.25
C LEU A 476 -6.32 5.79 -20.32
N LEU A 477 -5.17 6.46 -20.35
CA LEU A 477 -4.87 7.57 -21.25
C LEU A 477 -3.57 7.25 -21.96
N GLU A 478 -3.64 7.05 -23.27
CA GLU A 478 -2.42 6.90 -24.07
C GLU A 478 -1.85 8.28 -24.42
N LYS A 479 -0.55 8.31 -24.70
CA LYS A 479 0.18 9.54 -25.02
C LYS A 479 -0.45 10.35 -26.15
N ASP A 480 -1.02 9.66 -27.13
CA ASP A 480 -1.66 10.27 -28.29
C ASP A 480 -3.01 10.91 -27.93
N ASP A 481 -3.61 10.51 -26.81
CA ASP A 481 -4.88 11.05 -26.31
C ASP A 481 -4.70 12.32 -25.48
N LEU A 482 -3.48 12.73 -25.10
CA LEU A 482 -3.20 13.80 -24.12
C LEU A 482 -3.65 15.22 -24.53
N ASN A 483 -4.32 15.38 -25.67
CA ASN A 483 -4.86 16.66 -26.12
C ASN A 483 -6.32 16.81 -25.67
N ASN A 484 -6.63 17.88 -24.93
CA ASN A 484 -7.99 18.23 -24.48
C ASN A 484 -8.69 17.15 -23.63
N LEU A 485 -7.96 16.54 -22.69
CA LEU A 485 -8.51 15.57 -21.75
C LEU A 485 -9.53 16.23 -20.82
N THR A 486 -10.79 15.81 -20.90
CA THR A 486 -11.85 16.30 -20.01
C THR A 486 -12.67 15.14 -19.49
N TYR A 487 -13.01 15.18 -18.21
CA TYR A 487 -14.01 14.30 -17.60
C TYR A 487 -14.90 15.09 -16.66
N GLN A 488 -15.98 14.47 -16.22
CA GLN A 488 -16.87 15.08 -15.25
C GLN A 488 -17.42 14.03 -14.31
N PHE A 489 -17.74 14.47 -13.10
CA PHE A 489 -18.50 13.68 -12.16
C PHE A 489 -19.53 14.55 -11.44
N SER A 490 -20.59 13.91 -10.97
CA SER A 490 -21.54 14.53 -10.08
C SER A 490 -21.73 13.71 -8.82
N ILE A 491 -21.93 14.40 -7.70
CA ILE A 491 -22.36 13.83 -6.44
C ILE A 491 -23.67 14.51 -6.10
N SER A 492 -24.77 13.77 -6.10
CA SER A 492 -26.09 14.31 -5.78
C SER A 492 -26.62 13.69 -4.50
N HIS A 493 -27.34 14.50 -3.73
CA HIS A 493 -28.08 13.98 -2.59
C HIS A 493 -29.28 13.19 -3.08
N VAL A 494 -29.62 12.13 -2.36
CA VAL A 494 -30.86 11.41 -2.64
C VAL A 494 -31.68 11.19 -1.37
N CYS A 495 -32.90 11.71 -1.42
CA CYS A 495 -33.97 11.41 -0.48
C CYS A 495 -34.67 10.14 -0.97
N PHE A 496 -34.26 8.96 -0.49
CA PHE A 496 -34.75 7.68 -1.01
C PHE A 496 -35.86 7.06 -0.16
N GLU A 497 -36.88 6.51 -0.82
CA GLU A 497 -37.76 5.46 -0.29
C GLU A 497 -37.18 4.08 -0.66
N LYS A 498 -37.11 3.14 0.31
CA LYS A 498 -36.41 1.83 0.19
C LYS A 498 -36.82 1.03 -1.05
N ASP A 499 -38.06 1.13 -1.50
CA ASP A 499 -38.59 0.35 -2.62
C ASP A 499 -38.01 0.74 -3.99
N SER A 500 -37.53 1.98 -4.14
CA SER A 500 -37.10 2.55 -5.43
C SER A 500 -35.79 1.99 -6.00
N LEU A 501 -35.00 1.26 -5.20
CA LEU A 501 -33.76 0.59 -5.62
C LEU A 501 -33.88 -0.95 -5.63
N GLY A 502 -35.08 -1.50 -5.39
CA GLY A 502 -35.25 -2.93 -5.17
C GLY A 502 -34.57 -3.42 -3.88
N LEU A 503 -34.33 -2.53 -2.90
CA LEU A 503 -33.79 -2.86 -1.58
C LEU A 503 -34.88 -3.61 -0.77
N LYS A 504 -35.05 -4.91 -1.03
CA LYS A 504 -35.90 -5.74 -0.17
C LYS A 504 -35.15 -6.05 1.12
N TYR A 505 -35.87 -5.91 2.23
CA TYR A 505 -35.58 -6.35 3.61
C TYR A 505 -35.00 -5.32 4.57
N ASN A 506 -35.89 -4.73 5.37
CA ASN A 506 -35.63 -4.46 6.77
C ASN A 506 -35.55 -5.79 7.53
N LEU A 507 -34.34 -6.33 7.73
CA LEU A 507 -34.16 -7.49 8.62
C LEU A 507 -34.52 -7.19 10.08
N HIS A 508 -34.64 -5.91 10.44
CA HIS A 508 -35.16 -5.46 11.73
C HIS A 508 -36.66 -5.74 11.93
N GLU A 509 -37.39 -6.11 10.88
CA GLU A 509 -38.85 -6.24 10.87
C GLU A 509 -39.32 -7.65 10.51
N ASP A 510 -38.49 -8.69 10.65
CA ASP A 510 -39.00 -10.06 10.63
C ASP A 510 -39.59 -10.37 12.03
N PRO A 511 -40.94 -10.37 12.21
CA PRO A 511 -41.59 -10.46 13.52
C PRO A 511 -41.29 -11.77 14.27
N ILE A 512 -40.65 -12.74 13.60
CA ILE A 512 -40.30 -14.04 14.15
C ILE A 512 -39.12 -13.94 15.12
N TYR A 513 -38.18 -13.00 14.91
CA TYR A 513 -36.97 -12.88 15.72
C TYR A 513 -37.13 -11.88 16.88
N LYS A 514 -36.87 -12.34 18.11
CA LYS A 514 -36.96 -11.54 19.33
C LYS A 514 -35.60 -11.40 20.00
N MET A 515 -35.38 -10.22 20.59
CA MET A 515 -34.18 -9.92 21.37
C MET A 515 -34.07 -10.86 22.58
N THR A 516 -32.87 -11.38 22.83
CA THR A 516 -32.59 -12.23 24.00
C THR A 516 -31.83 -11.45 25.08
N THR A 517 -31.83 -11.99 26.30
CA THR A 517 -31.08 -11.45 27.46
C THR A 517 -29.83 -12.27 27.77
N ASN A 518 -29.36 -13.07 26.79
CA ASN A 518 -28.19 -13.92 26.96
C ASN A 518 -26.93 -13.07 27.25
N ASP A 519 -26.04 -13.60 28.08
CA ASP A 519 -24.73 -12.99 28.32
C ASP A 519 -23.79 -13.31 27.15
N LEU A 520 -23.66 -12.33 26.24
CA LEU A 520 -22.87 -12.41 25.03
C LEU A 520 -21.39 -12.08 25.27
N LEU A 521 -21.06 -11.43 26.39
CA LEU A 521 -19.67 -11.09 26.74
C LEU A 521 -18.82 -12.35 27.00
N LYS A 522 -19.44 -13.46 27.43
CA LYS A 522 -18.77 -14.78 27.58
C LYS A 522 -18.18 -15.33 26.27
N GLN A 523 -18.60 -14.81 25.11
CA GLN A 523 -18.08 -15.21 23.81
C GLN A 523 -16.92 -14.32 23.34
N ILE A 524 -16.53 -13.31 24.12
CA ILE A 524 -15.49 -12.35 23.75
C ILE A 524 -14.14 -12.74 24.34
N TYR A 525 -13.10 -12.65 23.53
CA TYR A 525 -11.72 -12.96 23.89
C TYR A 525 -10.78 -11.89 23.33
N ASP A 526 -9.56 -11.84 23.87
CA ASP A 526 -8.45 -11.06 23.32
C ASP A 526 -8.76 -9.56 23.12
N ILE A 527 -9.52 -8.94 24.03
CA ILE A 527 -9.88 -7.52 23.96
C ILE A 527 -8.61 -6.66 24.01
N ARG A 528 -8.51 -5.69 23.10
CA ARG A 528 -7.38 -4.76 22.99
C ARG A 528 -7.88 -3.36 22.69
N ILE A 529 -7.16 -2.38 23.21
CA ILE A 529 -7.30 -0.98 22.84
C ILE A 529 -5.99 -0.56 22.17
N GLU A 530 -6.08 -0.11 20.92
CA GLU A 530 -4.91 0.26 20.13
C GLU A 530 -5.13 1.62 19.48
N GLU A 531 -4.05 2.37 19.31
CA GLU A 531 -4.01 3.56 18.48
C GLU A 531 -4.26 3.19 17.01
N GLU A 532 -4.95 4.08 16.29
CA GLU A 532 -5.13 4.00 14.85
C GLU A 532 -4.71 5.33 14.21
N HIS A 533 -4.21 5.28 12.97
CA HIS A 533 -3.72 6.49 12.29
C HIS A 533 -4.62 6.96 11.15
N ASN A 534 -5.57 6.13 10.70
CA ASN A 534 -6.52 6.45 9.64
C ASN A 534 -7.76 5.55 9.72
N TYR A 535 -8.85 6.01 9.13
CA TYR A 535 -9.95 5.14 8.73
C TYR A 535 -9.58 4.37 7.45
N GLY A 536 -10.21 3.21 7.27
CA GLY A 536 -10.15 2.41 6.05
C GLY A 536 -9.61 1.01 6.28
N LEU A 537 -9.49 0.31 5.15
CA LEU A 537 -9.16 -1.12 5.08
C LEU A 537 -7.66 -1.42 5.15
N LYS A 538 -6.83 -0.37 5.07
CA LYS A 538 -5.40 -0.47 5.40
C LYS A 538 -5.22 -0.18 6.86
N ARG A 539 -4.99 -1.22 7.64
CA ARG A 539 -4.64 -1.11 9.06
C ARG A 539 -3.13 -0.96 9.18
N SER A 540 -2.64 0.18 9.68
CA SER A 540 -1.24 0.24 10.12
C SER A 540 -1.02 -0.84 11.17
N ILE A 541 0.09 -1.59 11.11
CA ILE A 541 0.38 -2.63 12.11
C ILE A 541 1.67 -2.37 12.90
N ALA A 542 2.57 -1.53 12.39
CA ALA A 542 3.79 -1.11 13.06
C ALA A 542 3.57 0.15 13.92
N ASN A 543 4.37 0.32 14.97
CA ASN A 543 4.45 1.54 15.81
C ASN A 543 3.15 2.03 16.47
N ARG A 544 2.15 1.16 16.62
CA ARG A 544 0.89 1.52 17.30
C ARG A 544 1.03 1.42 18.80
N LYS A 545 0.61 2.46 19.51
CA LYS A 545 0.49 2.41 20.97
C LYS A 545 -0.61 1.41 21.37
N LYS A 546 -0.29 0.52 22.29
CA LYS A 546 -1.25 -0.37 22.96
C LYS A 546 -1.61 0.23 24.30
N TYR A 547 -2.90 0.37 24.56
CA TYR A 547 -3.40 0.93 25.81
C TYR A 547 -3.86 -0.16 26.76
N SER A 548 -3.82 0.13 28.06
CA SER A 548 -4.30 -0.78 29.10
C SER A 548 -5.80 -1.01 28.98
N THR A 549 -6.22 -2.27 29.12
CA THR A 549 -7.63 -2.67 29.12
C THR A 549 -8.27 -2.62 30.51
N ASN A 550 -7.52 -2.26 31.56
CA ASN A 550 -8.01 -2.23 32.94
C ASN A 550 -9.15 -1.22 33.16
N ASN A 551 -9.26 -0.21 32.30
CA ASN A 551 -10.30 0.83 32.39
C ASN A 551 -11.58 0.46 31.63
N LEU A 552 -11.67 -0.73 31.03
CA LEU A 552 -12.86 -1.17 30.31
C LEU A 552 -13.97 -1.59 31.27
N ILE A 553 -15.19 -1.14 30.99
CA ILE A 553 -16.40 -1.64 31.64
C ILE A 553 -17.04 -2.69 30.72
N LEU A 554 -17.17 -3.92 31.22
CA LEU A 554 -17.82 -5.04 30.56
C LEU A 554 -19.12 -5.38 31.30
N SER A 555 -20.24 -4.83 30.84
CA SER A 555 -21.54 -5.01 31.49
C SER A 555 -22.67 -4.95 30.49
N CYS A 556 -23.76 -5.69 30.75
CA CYS A 556 -24.99 -5.61 29.95
C CYS A 556 -24.75 -5.78 28.43
N ASN A 557 -23.86 -6.71 28.04
CA ASN A 557 -23.44 -6.92 26.65
C ASN A 557 -22.79 -5.70 25.97
N GLN A 558 -22.15 -4.83 26.74
CA GLN A 558 -21.42 -3.67 26.27
C GLN A 558 -19.94 -3.73 26.64
N ILE A 559 -19.10 -3.20 25.75
CA ILE A 559 -17.69 -2.90 25.98
C ILE A 559 -17.53 -1.38 25.95
N VAL A 560 -17.30 -0.78 27.10
CA VAL A 560 -17.28 0.69 27.25
C VAL A 560 -15.90 1.16 27.69
N ILE A 561 -15.40 2.20 27.03
CA ILE A 561 -14.29 3.04 27.53
C ILE A 561 -14.93 4.27 28.20
N PRO A 562 -15.05 4.30 29.54
CA PRO A 562 -15.78 5.34 30.26
C PRO A 562 -15.02 6.68 30.32
N ASP A 563 -13.68 6.62 30.41
CA ASP A 563 -12.81 7.80 30.40
C ASP A 563 -11.81 7.68 29.24
N ARG A 564 -11.80 8.65 28.34
CA ARG A 564 -10.90 8.72 27.18
C ARG A 564 -9.63 9.53 27.45
N ASN A 565 -9.41 10.05 28.65
CA ASN A 565 -8.24 10.89 28.97
C ASN A 565 -6.90 10.21 28.66
N PHE A 566 -6.80 8.88 28.85
CA PHE A 566 -5.57 8.13 28.54
C PHE A 566 -5.31 7.93 27.04
N LEU A 567 -6.27 8.33 26.19
CA LEU A 567 -6.20 8.30 24.73
C LEU A 567 -5.98 9.71 24.14
N ALA A 568 -5.81 10.74 24.98
CA ALA A 568 -5.75 12.13 24.55
C ALA A 568 -4.55 12.44 23.63
N ASP A 569 -3.55 11.57 23.59
CA ASP A 569 -2.41 11.67 22.68
C ASP A 569 -2.67 11.05 21.29
N SER A 570 -3.90 10.62 20.99
CA SER A 570 -4.28 10.01 19.72
C SER A 570 -5.54 10.63 19.11
N ASP A 571 -5.58 10.75 17.78
CA ASP A 571 -6.77 11.20 17.04
C ASP A 571 -7.83 10.09 16.86
N LEU A 572 -7.38 8.84 16.72
CA LEU A 572 -8.22 7.67 16.48
C LEU A 572 -7.75 6.48 17.32
N HIS A 573 -8.70 5.70 17.83
CA HIS A 573 -8.40 4.47 18.58
C HIS A 573 -9.38 3.38 18.20
N SER A 574 -9.02 2.13 18.45
CA SER A 574 -9.90 0.99 18.22
C SER A 574 -10.13 0.13 19.46
N ILE A 575 -11.35 -0.40 19.58
CA ILE A 575 -11.68 -1.54 20.43
C ILE A 575 -11.66 -2.77 19.52
N SER A 576 -10.67 -3.64 19.72
CA SER A 576 -10.53 -4.89 18.96
C SER A 576 -10.78 -6.09 19.86
N PHE A 577 -11.48 -7.10 19.36
CA PHE A 577 -11.75 -8.34 20.10
C PHE A 577 -12.10 -9.50 19.17
N ASP A 578 -11.99 -10.71 19.72
CA ASP A 578 -12.39 -11.95 19.08
C ASP A 578 -13.77 -12.37 19.60
N TYR A 579 -14.76 -12.53 18.73
CA TYR A 579 -16.07 -13.09 19.08
C TYR A 579 -16.16 -14.55 18.63
N LYS A 580 -16.42 -15.48 19.56
CA LYS A 580 -16.54 -16.91 19.27
C LYS A 580 -17.83 -17.19 18.48
N VAL A 581 -17.67 -17.78 17.31
CA VAL A 581 -18.77 -18.18 16.41
C VAL A 581 -18.66 -19.67 16.11
N GLN A 582 -19.80 -20.34 15.92
CA GLN A 582 -19.83 -21.75 15.56
C GLN A 582 -20.29 -21.90 14.11
N GLY A 583 -19.44 -22.45 13.26
CA GLY A 583 -19.82 -22.76 11.87
C GLY A 583 -19.89 -21.53 10.97
N GLU A 584 -20.81 -21.55 10.02
CA GLU A 584 -20.94 -20.55 8.96
C GLU A 584 -21.76 -19.34 9.44
N ILE A 585 -21.25 -18.15 9.12
CA ILE A 585 -21.88 -16.88 9.46
C ILE A 585 -21.92 -16.00 8.22
N GLU A 586 -22.95 -15.17 8.11
CA GLU A 586 -23.16 -14.23 7.00
C GLU A 586 -23.28 -12.81 7.53
N GLN A 587 -22.59 -11.87 6.91
CA GLN A 587 -22.85 -10.46 7.11
C GLN A 587 -24.13 -10.06 6.38
N VAL A 588 -25.01 -9.37 7.07
CA VAL A 588 -26.18 -8.74 6.46
C VAL A 588 -25.78 -7.35 5.95
N ARG A 589 -26.08 -7.04 4.69
CA ARG A 589 -25.84 -5.74 4.06
C ARG A 589 -27.13 -5.15 3.50
N SER A 590 -27.07 -3.90 3.04
CA SER A 590 -28.20 -3.17 2.43
C SER A 590 -28.86 -3.92 1.27
N ILE A 591 -28.09 -4.68 0.48
CA ILE A 591 -28.62 -5.62 -0.54
C ILE A 591 -28.00 -6.99 -0.27
N GLY A 592 -28.78 -7.89 0.31
CA GLY A 592 -28.42 -9.31 0.45
C GLY A 592 -27.52 -9.64 1.63
N ARG A 593 -26.85 -10.79 1.51
CA ARG A 593 -25.97 -11.36 2.54
C ARG A 593 -24.63 -11.76 1.94
N MET A 594 -23.58 -11.63 2.74
CA MET A 594 -22.23 -12.01 2.36
C MET A 594 -21.67 -13.01 3.36
N THR A 595 -21.39 -14.23 2.91
CA THR A 595 -20.76 -15.27 3.75
C THR A 595 -19.36 -14.85 4.18
N TYR A 596 -19.05 -14.99 5.48
CA TYR A 596 -17.67 -14.89 5.93
C TYR A 596 -16.93 -16.21 5.66
N GLU A 597 -16.10 -16.19 4.64
CA GLU A 597 -15.12 -17.25 4.39
C GLU A 597 -13.95 -17.16 5.38
N ASN A 598 -13.34 -18.31 5.69
CA ASN A 598 -12.22 -18.37 6.62
C ASN A 598 -10.97 -17.70 6.03
N LYS A 599 -10.34 -16.78 6.79
CA LYS A 599 -9.13 -16.04 6.38
C LYS A 599 -9.32 -15.23 5.09
N SER A 600 -10.55 -14.81 4.83
CA SER A 600 -10.95 -14.06 3.65
C SER A 600 -10.99 -12.55 3.92
N TYR A 601 -11.67 -11.79 3.07
CA TYR A 601 -11.68 -10.34 3.07
C TYR A 601 -12.12 -9.69 4.39
N VAL A 602 -11.52 -8.55 4.71
CA VAL A 602 -12.00 -7.64 5.76
C VAL A 602 -13.18 -6.83 5.26
N LEU A 603 -14.29 -6.90 5.99
CA LEU A 603 -15.54 -6.20 5.71
C LEU A 603 -15.71 -4.99 6.62
N GLU A 604 -16.04 -3.84 6.04
CA GLU A 604 -16.33 -2.57 6.73
C GLU A 604 -17.84 -2.34 6.89
N ASN A 605 -18.25 -1.82 8.06
CA ASN A 605 -19.59 -1.28 8.28
C ASN A 605 -19.56 -0.02 9.14
N ARG A 606 -20.44 0.94 8.83
CA ARG A 606 -20.64 2.11 9.67
C ARG A 606 -21.67 1.83 10.75
N GLN A 607 -21.33 2.14 12.00
CA GLN A 607 -22.18 2.13 13.20
C GLN A 607 -22.84 0.80 13.61
N SER A 608 -23.14 -0.10 12.70
CA SER A 608 -23.84 -1.37 12.98
C SER A 608 -23.30 -2.48 12.10
N LEU A 609 -22.79 -3.54 12.72
CA LEU A 609 -22.46 -4.81 12.07
C LEU A 609 -23.54 -5.84 12.45
N LEU A 610 -24.28 -6.32 11.45
CA LEU A 610 -25.30 -7.36 11.63
C LEU A 610 -24.81 -8.68 11.00
N VAL A 611 -24.80 -9.73 11.80
CA VAL A 611 -24.31 -11.06 11.42
C VAL A 611 -25.41 -12.09 11.66
N TYR A 612 -25.67 -12.94 10.68
CA TYR A 612 -26.52 -14.11 10.79
C TYR A 612 -25.67 -15.35 11.04
N ASP A 613 -25.94 -16.07 12.13
CA ASP A 613 -25.32 -17.34 12.48
C ASP A 613 -26.23 -18.47 11.99
N ILE A 614 -25.84 -19.10 10.88
CA ILE A 614 -26.66 -20.08 10.17
C ILE A 614 -26.96 -21.29 11.05
N LYS A 615 -25.95 -21.76 11.79
CA LYS A 615 -26.06 -22.98 12.60
C LYS A 615 -26.97 -22.79 13.80
N GLN A 616 -26.97 -21.60 14.39
CA GLN A 616 -27.79 -21.30 15.57
C GLN A 616 -29.10 -20.59 15.23
N ASP A 617 -29.37 -20.34 13.94
CA ASP A 617 -30.56 -19.63 13.44
C ASP A 617 -30.84 -18.34 14.23
N ARG A 618 -29.81 -17.48 14.32
CA ARG A 618 -29.85 -16.25 15.13
C ARG A 618 -29.14 -15.09 14.43
N TYR A 619 -29.52 -13.88 14.80
CA TYR A 619 -28.77 -12.67 14.47
C TYR A 619 -27.98 -12.15 15.65
N LEU A 620 -26.78 -11.68 15.37
CA LEU A 620 -25.92 -10.94 16.29
C LEU A 620 -25.72 -9.54 15.71
N ARG A 621 -26.09 -8.53 16.47
CA ARG A 621 -25.92 -7.13 16.09
C ARG A 621 -24.88 -6.50 17.01
N PHE A 622 -23.84 -5.94 16.43
CA PHE A 622 -22.84 -5.13 17.09
C PHE A 622 -23.12 -3.67 16.72
N GLU A 623 -23.30 -2.80 17.70
CA GLU A 623 -23.61 -1.39 17.48
C GLU A 623 -22.60 -0.51 18.21
N ALA A 624 -22.19 0.58 17.55
CA ALA A 624 -21.30 1.58 18.10
C ALA A 624 -21.64 2.93 17.48
N GLU A 625 -22.09 3.88 18.30
CA GLU A 625 -22.32 5.24 17.85
C GLU A 625 -20.99 5.89 17.41
N ASP A 626 -21.00 6.52 16.22
CA ASP A 626 -19.81 7.01 15.50
C ASP A 626 -18.69 5.99 15.24
N GLY A 627 -18.94 4.70 15.51
CA GLY A 627 -17.97 3.63 15.30
C GLY A 627 -17.93 3.14 13.85
N ILE A 628 -16.77 2.66 13.41
CA ILE A 628 -16.61 1.93 12.14
C ILE A 628 -16.07 0.54 12.42
N PHE A 629 -16.86 -0.47 12.07
CA PHE A 629 -16.51 -1.87 12.23
C PHE A 629 -15.68 -2.37 11.04
N TYR A 630 -14.60 -3.08 11.35
CA TYR A 630 -13.84 -3.90 10.43
C TYR A 630 -13.88 -5.33 10.95
N SER A 631 -14.33 -6.27 10.11
CA SER A 631 -14.57 -7.64 10.55
C SER A 631 -14.16 -8.69 9.52
N TYR A 632 -13.65 -9.82 9.99
CA TYR A 632 -13.35 -10.99 9.17
C TYR A 632 -13.39 -12.26 10.01
N LYS A 633 -13.54 -13.41 9.38
CA LYS A 633 -13.56 -14.70 10.08
C LYS A 633 -12.18 -15.35 10.04
N GLU A 634 -11.72 -15.82 11.19
CA GLU A 634 -10.53 -16.64 11.31
C GLU A 634 -10.84 -17.86 12.20
N ASN A 635 -10.96 -19.02 11.55
CA ASN A 635 -11.42 -20.29 12.08
C ASN A 635 -12.83 -20.14 12.72
N ASN A 636 -12.96 -20.40 14.01
CA ASN A 636 -14.22 -20.30 14.76
C ASN A 636 -14.35 -18.96 15.49
N LYS A 637 -13.70 -17.91 14.99
CA LYS A 637 -13.72 -16.58 15.58
C LYS A 637 -14.06 -15.54 14.52
N LEU A 638 -15.01 -14.66 14.83
CA LEU A 638 -15.21 -13.41 14.13
C LEU A 638 -14.28 -12.37 14.77
N LYS A 639 -13.28 -11.92 14.02
CA LYS A 639 -12.36 -10.86 14.41
C LYS A 639 -13.07 -9.53 14.21
N ILE A 640 -13.15 -8.69 15.24
CA ILE A 640 -13.82 -7.38 15.16
C ILE A 640 -12.84 -6.30 15.62
N ARG A 641 -12.74 -5.23 14.84
CA ARG A 641 -12.06 -3.98 15.18
C ARG A 641 -13.05 -2.84 14.96
N CYS A 642 -13.44 -2.14 16.01
CA CYS A 642 -14.28 -0.95 15.90
C CYS A 642 -13.44 0.31 16.14
N ILE A 643 -13.31 1.18 15.15
CA ILE A 643 -12.53 2.43 15.23
C ILE A 643 -13.44 3.58 15.65
N PHE A 644 -12.95 4.41 16.56
CA PHE A 644 -13.58 5.64 17.04
C PHE A 644 -12.63 6.82 16.83
N THR A 645 -13.20 8.04 16.77
CA THR A 645 -12.43 9.28 16.88
C THR A 645 -12.46 9.80 18.30
N THR A 646 -11.32 10.31 18.78
CA THR A 646 -11.23 10.97 20.09
C THR A 646 -11.92 12.33 20.11
N LYS A 647 -12.24 12.89 18.94
CA LYS A 647 -12.97 14.16 18.78
C LYS A 647 -14.49 14.04 18.97
N SER A 648 -15.03 12.82 19.02
CA SER A 648 -16.47 12.60 19.24
C SER A 648 -16.83 12.84 20.71
N SER A 649 -17.98 13.47 20.95
CA SER A 649 -18.56 13.65 22.28
C SER A 649 -19.21 12.38 22.84
N HIS A 650 -19.55 11.41 21.99
CA HIS A 650 -20.15 10.14 22.41
C HIS A 650 -19.13 9.29 23.15
N THR A 651 -19.55 8.43 24.07
CA THR A 651 -18.65 7.47 24.74
C THR A 651 -18.27 6.36 23.76
N SER A 652 -17.03 5.83 23.83
CA SER A 652 -16.65 4.68 22.98
C SER A 652 -17.29 3.43 23.56
N ASN A 653 -18.34 2.97 22.90
CA ASN A 653 -19.13 1.83 23.32
C ASN A 653 -19.37 0.90 22.13
N VAL A 654 -19.18 -0.39 22.35
CA VAL A 654 -19.66 -1.44 21.46
C VAL A 654 -20.69 -2.27 22.22
N SER A 655 -21.96 -2.18 21.80
CA SER A 655 -23.05 -3.00 22.33
C SER A 655 -23.33 -4.20 21.45
N ILE A 656 -23.72 -5.31 22.06
CA ILE A 656 -24.02 -6.57 21.37
C ILE A 656 -25.44 -7.01 21.72
N THR A 657 -26.23 -7.29 20.69
CA THR A 657 -27.61 -7.75 20.82
C THR A 657 -27.79 -9.04 20.04
N GLU A 658 -28.45 -10.04 20.64
CA GLU A 658 -28.81 -11.29 19.96
C GLU A 658 -30.31 -11.32 19.70
N TYR A 659 -30.70 -11.78 18.50
CA TYR A 659 -32.09 -12.04 18.12
C TYR A 659 -32.26 -13.50 17.71
N ARG A 660 -33.24 -14.20 18.29
CA ARG A 660 -33.58 -15.61 17.97
C ARG A 660 -35.06 -15.74 17.61
N LYS A 661 -35.42 -16.77 16.83
CA LYS A 661 -36.82 -17.11 16.63
C LYS A 661 -37.51 -17.41 17.96
N SER A 662 -38.72 -16.90 18.15
CA SER A 662 -39.48 -17.20 19.37
C SER A 662 -40.04 -18.62 19.32
N GLU A 663 -39.83 -19.42 20.38
CA GLU A 663 -40.31 -20.82 20.50
C GLU A 663 -41.83 -20.99 20.29
N LYS A 664 -42.63 -19.91 20.42
CA LYS A 664 -44.09 -19.94 20.18
C LYS A 664 -44.52 -20.17 18.73
N ASN A 665 -43.61 -20.15 17.75
CA ASN A 665 -43.93 -20.37 16.34
C ASN A 665 -43.51 -21.76 15.80
N GLU A 666 -42.84 -22.61 16.60
CA GLU A 666 -42.51 -23.98 16.17
C GLU A 666 -43.71 -24.95 16.24
N TYR A 667 -44.79 -24.58 16.93
CA TYR A 667 -45.98 -25.44 17.11
C TYR A 667 -47.21 -25.02 16.29
N ASN A 668 -47.09 -24.03 15.40
CA ASN A 668 -48.19 -23.53 14.55
C ASN A 668 -47.86 -23.57 13.04
N LEU A 669 -46.93 -24.45 12.62
CA LEU A 669 -46.66 -24.74 11.21
C LEU A 669 -47.21 -26.11 10.81
#